data_AF-A0A5R8VJ91-F1
#
_entry.id   AF-A0A5R8VJ91-F1
#
_cell.length_a   1.000
_cell.length_b   1.000
_cell.length_c   1.000
_cell.angle_alpha   90.00
_cell.angle_beta   90.00
_cell.angle_gamma   90.00
#
_symmetry.space_group_name_H-M   'P 1'
#
loop_
_entity.id
_entity.type
_entity.pdbx_description
1 polymer ?
#
loop_
_entity_poly.entity_id
_entity_poly.type
_entity_poly.pdbx_seq_one_letter_code
_entity_poly.pdbx_strand_id
1 'polypeptide(L)'
;MFLLDAAAAGAPPDLVFSASDLVAASTCEYRTLRVLDEKLGRSPRAEFPADEMQVRAGQLGDRHEHTVLASLIAKYGEWDASRGGGVYCLERGRNLRGELQAKHAETELALRSGANVVFQATFFDGEFLGYADFLVNEAAGTGEPGRYEVWDTKLARHAKVGALLQLAAYGDQLLGMGLEPSPAVTLVLGTRVGEDWLRSSHSLPDLLPVFRERRRRFRELTAQHRAAGAGVQWQQPGVVHCGRCDYCAEQVQVHRDLLMVAGMSVVQRRKLHEQNITTIDQLAAMPAEDARNSVVRLRAQARMQLGLDAVAGSRTFTKDGQPHTVSFTVLPENTIGQLPPPSPGDIFFDFEGDPLWQDPATGAWGIEYLFGVVEAPVAGDAGEPVFRPFWAHSRAEERHAFLNFLEYVEERRRRFPDMHVYHYAAYEKTALRNLSLSHQAGEETVDNWLREGLLVDLYAKVRHSLRISEPSYSIKKLEPLYMGSNLRSGDVKDAGASVVAYAAYCAARDGGHHGEADKVLASISDYNQYDCLSTLRLRDWLLEVGALAGGAAAAEPLADEAAAGGPAGSMPADRPERPERPAPAEETPEETRLREYLADLPDNRPWTDDERAIALVAAATGYHRRERKQFWWQHFDRVEAPVDNWSDQRNVFLVSSAEVASDWALVKPRERMRTRVLRLRGTMTEGSDFRAESTWCRLYDAPPPDGMTAPDAAPGTRAFSFGTRISEVAPAPDNPEHTIITIAERESGKVAAYPHLPVALTEDQPLGTASIETAIAGIARIVGSTLPSLPNQPGLDILRKQPPRFSTLPGPAEVLHGDGGAADYATAITASLRDLDGSYLAVQGPPGTGKTFVAAHVIGRLVAEGWKIGVVGQSHNVVENLLCCAIATGGVDPAVVAKKLNAPHDVPWSLAGDGDVAQLLESPGGCLVGGTAWTMTGKEVPAGSLDLLVIDEAGQFCLANTLAVSRAAKRLLLLGDPQQLPQVSQGAHPEPVDESALGWLAAGHSTLPPRLGYFLADSWRMHPGLCRAVSRLSYEGRLQSAPAASLRSLEDLPPGVETVFVEHSGNTTASREEAAEVVRQARRHLGLKWKPGADSGSRPLDQQDLLVVAAYNAQVHLIRKTLEEAGLPEVRVGTVDKFQGQEAPVVLVSMACSAVAEAPRGAEFLLNRNRINVAVSRGQWRAVIIRSPELTSYMPQRPAALEELGAFIGLSAPAGSRGDEASRSIRR
;
A
#
# COMPACT_ATOMS: atom_id res chain seq x y z
N MET A 1 -10.83 -25.62 -18.47
CA MET A 1 -10.36 -27.02 -18.51
C MET A 1 -11.28 -27.93 -19.32
N PHE A 2 -10.75 -29.01 -19.91
CA PHE A 2 -11.47 -30.08 -20.63
C PHE A 2 -10.67 -31.40 -20.63
N LEU A 3 -11.27 -32.50 -21.10
CA LEU A 3 -10.62 -33.80 -21.19
C LEU A 3 -10.30 -34.14 -22.66
N LEU A 4 -9.09 -34.64 -22.91
CA LEU A 4 -8.70 -35.24 -24.18
C LEU A 4 -8.60 -36.76 -24.04
N ASP A 5 -8.79 -37.48 -25.16
CA ASP A 5 -8.44 -38.89 -25.22
C ASP A 5 -6.99 -39.11 -24.78
N ALA A 6 -6.79 -40.20 -24.05
CA ALA A 6 -5.50 -40.53 -23.48
C ALA A 6 -4.45 -40.74 -24.59
N ALA A 7 -3.23 -40.25 -24.35
CA ALA A 7 -2.13 -40.46 -25.30
C ALA A 7 -1.76 -41.95 -25.48
N ALA A 8 -2.06 -42.79 -24.48
CA ALA A 8 -1.84 -44.24 -24.52
C ALA A 8 -3.18 -45.00 -24.47
N ALA A 9 -3.28 -46.07 -25.27
CA ALA A 9 -4.47 -46.92 -25.30
C ALA A 9 -4.74 -47.55 -23.92
N GLY A 10 -5.92 -47.30 -23.35
CA GLY A 10 -6.34 -47.83 -22.05
C GLY A 10 -6.03 -46.96 -20.83
N ALA A 11 -5.37 -45.81 -20.99
CA ALA A 11 -5.17 -44.83 -19.92
C ALA A 11 -6.41 -43.92 -19.74
N PRO A 12 -6.61 -43.32 -18.55
CA PRO A 12 -7.68 -42.35 -18.34
C PRO A 12 -7.47 -41.08 -19.19
N PRO A 13 -8.55 -40.35 -19.56
CA PRO A 13 -8.45 -39.12 -20.32
C PRO A 13 -7.48 -38.10 -19.69
N ASP A 14 -6.75 -37.37 -20.51
CA ASP A 14 -5.82 -36.35 -20.05
C ASP A 14 -6.57 -35.04 -19.76
N LEU A 15 -6.27 -34.42 -18.61
CA LEU A 15 -6.87 -33.15 -18.22
C LEU A 15 -6.06 -32.01 -18.86
N VAL A 16 -6.73 -31.22 -19.69
CA VAL A 16 -6.17 -29.99 -20.27
C VAL A 16 -6.72 -28.78 -19.54
N PHE A 17 -5.83 -27.88 -19.10
CA PHE A 17 -6.17 -26.65 -18.37
C PHE A 17 -5.49 -25.42 -19.00
N SER A 18 -5.99 -24.23 -18.67
CA SER A 18 -5.43 -22.96 -19.11
C SER A 18 -4.97 -22.10 -17.92
N ALA A 19 -4.35 -20.95 -18.20
CA ALA A 19 -3.99 -19.99 -17.17
C ALA A 19 -5.20 -19.52 -16.33
N SER A 20 -6.37 -19.38 -16.96
CA SER A 20 -7.62 -19.02 -16.27
C SER A 20 -8.04 -20.07 -15.24
N ASP A 21 -7.81 -21.36 -15.50
CA ASP A 21 -8.08 -22.44 -14.54
C ASP A 21 -7.15 -22.34 -13.31
N LEU A 22 -5.89 -21.94 -13.49
CA LEU A 22 -4.95 -21.70 -12.38
C LEU A 22 -5.40 -20.50 -11.52
N VAL A 23 -5.87 -19.42 -12.15
CA VAL A 23 -6.44 -18.26 -11.46
C VAL A 23 -7.70 -18.67 -10.68
N ALA A 24 -8.57 -19.48 -11.28
CA ALA A 24 -9.76 -20.00 -10.61
C ALA A 24 -9.39 -20.87 -9.40
N ALA A 25 -8.45 -21.80 -9.53
CA ALA A 25 -8.02 -22.66 -8.42
C ALA A 25 -7.39 -21.89 -7.27
N SER A 26 -6.59 -20.87 -7.58
CA SER A 26 -5.94 -20.05 -6.56
C SER A 26 -6.89 -19.09 -5.82
N THR A 27 -8.10 -18.88 -6.34
CA THR A 27 -9.15 -18.10 -5.67
C THR A 27 -10.17 -19.02 -4.98
N CYS A 28 -10.50 -20.16 -5.58
CA CYS A 28 -11.48 -21.11 -5.07
C CYS A 28 -11.20 -22.52 -5.64
N GLU A 29 -10.50 -23.34 -4.86
CA GLU A 29 -10.24 -24.75 -5.20
C GLU A 29 -11.55 -25.54 -5.29
N TYR A 30 -12.52 -25.25 -4.42
CA TYR A 30 -13.85 -25.88 -4.47
C TYR A 30 -14.51 -25.69 -5.84
N ARG A 31 -14.55 -24.45 -6.36
CA ARG A 31 -15.08 -24.18 -7.71
C ARG A 31 -14.35 -24.98 -8.77
N THR A 32 -13.02 -24.99 -8.72
CA THR A 32 -12.19 -25.72 -9.68
C THR A 32 -12.49 -27.21 -9.67
N LEU A 33 -12.58 -27.82 -8.49
CA LEU A 33 -12.91 -29.24 -8.35
C LEU A 33 -14.35 -29.55 -8.76
N ARG A 34 -15.32 -28.66 -8.46
CA ARG A 34 -16.70 -28.79 -8.94
C ARG A 34 -16.78 -28.78 -10.46
N VAL A 35 -16.10 -27.84 -11.11
CA VAL A 35 -16.01 -27.79 -12.59
C VAL A 35 -15.34 -29.05 -13.14
N LEU A 36 -14.30 -29.57 -12.47
CA LEU A 36 -13.68 -30.83 -12.85
C LEU A 36 -14.65 -32.02 -12.73
N ASP A 37 -15.44 -32.07 -11.65
CA ASP A 37 -16.47 -33.11 -11.46
C ASP A 37 -17.56 -33.07 -12.53
N GLU A 38 -17.95 -31.88 -13.00
CA GLU A 38 -18.85 -31.74 -14.15
C GLU A 38 -18.24 -32.36 -15.43
N LYS A 39 -16.95 -32.11 -15.69
CA LYS A 39 -16.24 -32.69 -16.85
C LYS A 39 -16.06 -34.20 -16.73
N LEU A 40 -15.93 -34.71 -15.51
CA LEU A 40 -15.81 -36.15 -15.21
C LEU A 40 -17.17 -36.86 -15.15
N GLY A 41 -18.29 -36.14 -15.26
CA GLY A 41 -19.64 -36.70 -15.10
C GLY A 41 -19.99 -37.12 -13.68
N ARG A 42 -19.24 -36.65 -12.67
CA ARG A 42 -19.48 -36.89 -11.23
C ARG A 42 -20.53 -35.94 -10.66
N SER A 43 -20.88 -34.87 -11.37
CA SER A 43 -21.88 -33.89 -10.96
C SER A 43 -22.58 -33.25 -12.15
N PRO A 44 -23.85 -32.81 -12.00
CA PRO A 44 -24.55 -32.09 -13.04
C PRO A 44 -23.92 -30.72 -13.26
N ARG A 45 -24.00 -30.22 -14.50
CA ARG A 45 -23.54 -28.88 -14.86
C ARG A 45 -24.43 -27.82 -14.21
N ALA A 46 -23.83 -26.86 -13.51
CA ALA A 46 -24.56 -25.73 -12.94
C ALA A 46 -24.87 -24.65 -14.00
N GLU A 47 -26.04 -24.01 -13.89
CA GLU A 47 -26.45 -22.87 -14.70
C GLU A 47 -26.60 -21.63 -13.80
N PHE A 48 -25.93 -20.54 -14.16
CA PHE A 48 -25.98 -19.27 -13.46
C PHE A 48 -26.38 -18.15 -14.43
N PRO A 49 -27.10 -17.10 -13.98
CA PRO A 49 -27.45 -15.96 -14.82
C PRO A 49 -26.20 -15.31 -15.43
N ALA A 50 -26.30 -14.86 -16.68
CA ALA A 50 -25.20 -14.13 -17.31
C ALA A 50 -25.05 -12.74 -16.66
N ASP A 51 -23.80 -12.39 -16.33
CA ASP A 51 -23.44 -11.05 -15.89
C ASP A 51 -23.27 -10.16 -17.13
N GLU A 52 -24.24 -9.27 -17.38
CA GLU A 52 -24.26 -8.38 -18.54
C GLU A 52 -23.02 -7.47 -18.62
N MET A 53 -22.45 -7.07 -17.48
CA MET A 53 -21.22 -6.28 -17.44
C MET A 53 -20.02 -7.11 -17.92
N GLN A 54 -19.93 -8.38 -17.54
CA GLN A 54 -18.88 -9.28 -18.03
C GLN A 54 -18.98 -9.53 -19.54
N VAL A 55 -20.20 -9.70 -20.06
CA VAL A 55 -20.44 -9.86 -21.51
C VAL A 55 -19.99 -8.62 -22.28
N ARG A 56 -20.37 -7.42 -21.82
CA ARG A 56 -19.95 -6.14 -22.43
C ARG A 56 -18.44 -5.96 -22.39
N ALA A 57 -17.81 -6.25 -21.25
CA ALA A 57 -16.36 -6.15 -21.11
C ALA A 57 -15.62 -7.08 -22.09
N GLY A 58 -16.15 -8.29 -22.33
CA GLY A 58 -15.62 -9.22 -23.34
C GLY A 58 -15.65 -8.65 -24.76
N GLN A 59 -16.82 -8.16 -25.20
CA GLN A 59 -16.99 -7.60 -26.55
C GLN A 59 -16.10 -6.37 -26.81
N LEU A 60 -15.97 -5.48 -25.83
CA LEU A 60 -15.06 -4.33 -25.93
C LEU A 60 -13.59 -4.77 -25.90
N GLY A 61 -13.26 -5.83 -25.16
CA GLY A 61 -11.94 -6.48 -25.17
C GLY A 61 -11.55 -6.98 -26.55
N ASP A 62 -12.44 -7.71 -27.23
CA ASP A 62 -12.18 -8.22 -28.58
C ASP A 62 -11.93 -7.08 -29.59
N ARG A 63 -12.70 -5.99 -29.49
CA ARG A 63 -12.50 -4.79 -30.34
C ARG A 63 -11.14 -4.13 -30.12
N HIS A 64 -10.67 -4.07 -28.87
CA HIS A 64 -9.36 -3.53 -28.52
C HIS A 64 -8.24 -4.39 -29.10
N GLU A 65 -8.31 -5.72 -28.95
CA GLU A 65 -7.34 -6.67 -29.53
C GLU A 65 -7.19 -6.47 -31.05
N HIS A 66 -8.32 -6.39 -31.77
CA HIS A 66 -8.32 -6.17 -33.23
C HIS A 66 -7.75 -4.79 -33.63
N THR A 67 -7.96 -3.76 -32.80
CA THR A 67 -7.42 -2.43 -33.05
C THR A 67 -5.89 -2.40 -32.87
N VAL A 68 -5.37 -3.12 -31.88
CA VAL A 68 -3.93 -3.31 -31.68
C VAL A 68 -3.32 -4.16 -32.80
N LEU A 69 -4.01 -5.20 -33.26
CA LEU A 69 -3.57 -5.98 -34.42
C LEU A 69 -3.45 -5.10 -35.67
N ALA A 70 -4.45 -4.27 -35.96
CA ALA A 70 -4.44 -3.37 -37.11
C ALA A 70 -3.26 -2.38 -37.05
N SER A 71 -2.90 -1.87 -35.88
CA SER A 71 -1.73 -0.98 -35.74
C SER A 71 -0.40 -1.71 -35.95
N LEU A 72 -0.28 -2.97 -35.49
CA LEU A 72 0.91 -3.79 -35.72
C LEU A 72 1.06 -4.19 -37.20
N ILE A 73 -0.03 -4.51 -37.89
CA ILE A 73 -0.03 -4.77 -39.34
C ILE A 73 0.35 -3.50 -40.10
N ALA A 74 -0.18 -2.34 -39.72
CA ALA A 74 0.21 -1.06 -40.34
C ALA A 74 1.70 -0.76 -40.16
N LYS A 75 2.30 -1.17 -39.03
CA LYS A 75 3.71 -0.94 -38.71
C LYS A 75 4.67 -1.93 -39.39
N TYR A 76 4.37 -3.22 -39.37
CA TYR A 76 5.29 -4.28 -39.81
C TYR A 76 4.90 -4.95 -41.14
N GLY A 77 3.69 -4.68 -41.65
CA GLY A 77 3.11 -5.37 -42.80
C GLY A 77 2.55 -6.75 -42.45
N GLU A 78 1.78 -7.32 -43.36
CA GLU A 78 1.37 -8.74 -43.29
C GLU A 78 2.57 -9.66 -43.48
N TRP A 79 2.50 -10.88 -42.94
CA TRP A 79 3.55 -11.87 -43.09
C TRP A 79 3.91 -12.15 -44.55
N ASP A 80 5.21 -12.02 -44.86
CA ASP A 80 5.80 -12.35 -46.15
C ASP A 80 6.92 -13.38 -45.95
N ALA A 81 6.63 -14.64 -46.31
CA ALA A 81 7.55 -15.75 -46.22
C ALA A 81 8.85 -15.56 -47.05
N SER A 82 8.82 -14.72 -48.08
CA SER A 82 10.00 -14.43 -48.90
C SER A 82 10.98 -13.45 -48.22
N ARG A 83 10.45 -12.60 -47.32
CA ARG A 83 11.21 -11.61 -46.56
C ARG A 83 11.53 -12.08 -45.15
N GLY A 84 10.86 -13.13 -44.65
CA GLY A 84 11.01 -13.61 -43.28
C GLY A 84 10.56 -12.57 -42.25
N GLY A 85 9.55 -11.76 -42.58
CA GLY A 85 9.09 -10.64 -41.75
C GLY A 85 7.60 -10.34 -41.93
N GLY A 86 7.06 -9.48 -41.08
CA GLY A 86 5.64 -9.13 -40.98
C GLY A 86 4.91 -9.78 -39.81
N VAL A 87 3.60 -9.56 -39.75
CA VAL A 87 2.68 -10.11 -38.74
C VAL A 87 2.10 -11.45 -39.23
N TYR A 88 2.42 -12.54 -38.53
CA TYR A 88 1.89 -13.88 -38.79
C TYR A 88 0.64 -14.15 -37.94
N CYS A 89 -0.52 -14.34 -38.56
CA CYS A 89 -1.79 -14.58 -37.86
C CYS A 89 -2.18 -16.06 -37.86
N LEU A 90 -2.41 -16.65 -36.69
CA LEU A 90 -2.90 -18.03 -36.56
C LEU A 90 -4.40 -18.08 -36.32
N GLU A 91 -5.05 -19.08 -36.93
CA GLU A 91 -6.41 -19.48 -36.56
C GLU A 91 -6.43 -20.51 -35.43
N ARG A 92 -7.38 -20.37 -34.50
CA ARG A 92 -7.57 -21.32 -33.39
C ARG A 92 -8.06 -22.68 -33.89
N GLY A 93 -7.36 -23.75 -33.50
CA GLY A 93 -7.76 -25.13 -33.79
C GLY A 93 -8.93 -25.63 -32.93
N ARG A 94 -9.49 -26.79 -33.27
CA ARG A 94 -10.47 -27.47 -32.42
C ARG A 94 -9.76 -28.09 -31.21
N ASN A 95 -10.51 -28.38 -30.15
CA ASN A 95 -10.00 -29.07 -28.95
C ASN A 95 -9.75 -30.57 -29.20
N LEU A 96 -8.93 -30.89 -30.20
CA LEU A 96 -8.47 -32.22 -30.58
C LEU A 96 -6.95 -32.26 -30.48
N ARG A 97 -6.38 -33.30 -29.84
CA ARG A 97 -4.94 -33.38 -29.54
C ARG A 97 -4.05 -33.11 -30.76
N GLY A 98 -4.33 -33.77 -31.89
CA GLY A 98 -3.53 -33.63 -33.11
C GLY A 98 -3.59 -32.21 -33.71
N GLU A 99 -4.75 -31.56 -33.66
CA GLU A 99 -4.89 -30.18 -34.13
C GLU A 99 -4.15 -29.18 -33.22
N LEU A 100 -4.26 -29.36 -31.90
CA LEU A 100 -3.54 -28.50 -30.94
C LEU A 100 -2.01 -28.65 -31.07
N GLN A 101 -1.51 -29.88 -31.27
CA GLN A 101 -0.11 -30.14 -31.54
C GLN A 101 0.35 -29.51 -32.86
N ALA A 102 -0.47 -29.58 -33.92
CA ALA A 102 -0.17 -28.94 -35.18
C ALA A 102 -0.10 -27.41 -35.06
N LYS A 103 -1.01 -26.79 -34.32
CA LYS A 103 -1.02 -25.33 -34.08
C LYS A 103 0.12 -24.86 -33.19
N HIS A 104 0.53 -25.67 -32.23
CA HIS A 104 1.75 -25.43 -31.47
C HIS A 104 3.01 -25.48 -32.35
N ALA A 105 3.13 -26.49 -33.23
CA ALA A 105 4.25 -26.58 -34.17
C ALA A 105 4.25 -25.43 -35.19
N GLU A 106 3.07 -24.99 -35.64
CA GLU A 106 2.93 -23.80 -36.50
C GLU A 106 3.43 -22.53 -35.81
N THR A 107 3.13 -22.36 -34.53
CA THR A 107 3.64 -21.25 -33.70
C THR A 107 5.16 -21.29 -33.59
N GLU A 108 5.73 -22.46 -33.27
CA GLU A 108 7.18 -22.63 -33.17
C GLU A 108 7.88 -22.31 -34.50
N LEU A 109 7.33 -22.77 -35.62
CA LEU A 109 7.85 -22.48 -36.94
C LEU A 109 7.86 -20.97 -37.22
N ALA A 110 6.75 -20.26 -36.96
CA ALA A 110 6.66 -18.82 -37.19
C ALA A 110 7.70 -18.03 -36.38
N LEU A 111 7.93 -18.41 -35.11
CA LEU A 111 8.94 -17.79 -34.25
C LEU A 111 10.36 -18.06 -34.75
N ARG A 112 10.68 -19.32 -35.13
CA ARG A 112 12.00 -19.68 -35.65
C ARG A 112 12.28 -19.10 -37.04
N SER A 113 11.24 -18.83 -37.81
CA SER A 113 11.32 -18.15 -39.12
C SER A 113 11.54 -16.64 -39.01
N GLY A 114 11.54 -16.06 -37.80
CA GLY A 114 11.87 -14.65 -37.58
C GLY A 114 10.70 -13.68 -37.74
N ALA A 115 9.44 -14.15 -37.64
CA ALA A 115 8.27 -13.27 -37.68
C ALA A 115 8.42 -12.07 -36.74
N ASN A 116 8.09 -10.87 -37.22
CA ASN A 116 8.19 -9.66 -36.38
C ASN A 116 7.15 -9.70 -35.26
N VAL A 117 5.96 -10.21 -35.58
CA VAL A 117 4.88 -10.45 -34.63
C VAL A 117 4.19 -11.77 -34.98
N VAL A 118 3.87 -12.58 -33.97
CA VAL A 118 2.95 -13.72 -34.11
C VAL A 118 1.67 -13.42 -33.35
N PHE A 119 0.54 -13.38 -34.06
CA PHE A 119 -0.80 -13.13 -33.50
C PHE A 119 -1.55 -14.45 -33.26
N GLN A 120 -2.19 -14.58 -32.09
CA GLN A 120 -2.92 -15.79 -31.66
C GLN A 120 -2.03 -17.05 -31.60
N ALA A 121 -0.79 -16.88 -31.15
CA ALA A 121 0.17 -17.97 -30.95
C ALA A 121 -0.42 -19.05 -30.02
N THR A 122 -0.44 -20.30 -30.49
CA THR A 122 -1.04 -21.42 -29.76
C THR A 122 0.05 -22.21 -29.02
N PHE A 123 -0.11 -22.35 -27.71
CA PHE A 123 0.77 -23.14 -26.87
C PHE A 123 0.06 -24.39 -26.36
N PHE A 124 0.64 -25.57 -26.60
CA PHE A 124 0.12 -26.84 -26.09
C PHE A 124 1.27 -27.78 -25.70
N ASP A 125 1.38 -28.10 -24.41
CA ASP A 125 2.43 -29.00 -23.89
C ASP A 125 1.91 -30.39 -23.45
N GLY A 126 0.67 -30.72 -23.83
CA GLY A 126 0.01 -31.99 -23.53
C GLY A 126 -1.03 -31.89 -22.42
N GLU A 127 -0.91 -30.92 -21.51
CA GLU A 127 -1.87 -30.67 -20.42
C GLU A 127 -2.20 -29.18 -20.24
N PHE A 128 -1.36 -28.27 -20.73
CA PHE A 128 -1.64 -26.84 -20.74
C PHE A 128 -2.02 -26.38 -22.15
N LEU A 129 -3.07 -25.57 -22.26
CA LEU A 129 -3.47 -24.89 -23.50
C LEU A 129 -3.55 -23.38 -23.27
N GLY A 130 -2.91 -22.63 -24.16
CA GLY A 130 -2.86 -21.17 -24.12
C GLY A 130 -2.87 -20.53 -25.50
N TYR A 131 -3.39 -19.31 -25.58
CA TYR A 131 -3.39 -18.49 -26.78
C TYR A 131 -2.81 -17.13 -26.42
N ALA A 132 -1.59 -16.85 -26.86
CA ALA A 132 -1.01 -15.52 -26.68
C ALA A 132 -1.53 -14.59 -27.77
N ASP A 133 -2.07 -13.44 -27.37
CA ASP A 133 -2.56 -12.44 -28.32
C ASP A 133 -1.43 -12.05 -29.27
N PHE A 134 -0.26 -11.67 -28.75
CA PHE A 134 0.89 -11.26 -29.56
C PHE A 134 2.21 -11.77 -28.97
N LEU A 135 3.11 -12.25 -29.83
CA LEU A 135 4.53 -12.45 -29.53
C LEU A 135 5.33 -11.49 -30.40
N VAL A 136 5.97 -10.49 -29.79
CA VAL A 136 6.66 -9.41 -30.50
C VAL A 136 8.16 -9.61 -30.42
N ASN A 137 8.84 -9.58 -31.57
CA ASN A 137 10.29 -9.70 -31.63
C ASN A 137 10.93 -8.35 -31.24
N GLU A 138 11.79 -8.34 -30.21
CA GLU A 138 12.49 -7.13 -29.75
C GLU A 138 13.41 -6.53 -30.83
N ALA A 139 13.92 -7.37 -31.74
CA ALA A 139 14.74 -6.97 -32.88
C ALA A 139 13.92 -6.78 -34.17
N ALA A 140 12.59 -6.66 -34.06
CA ALA A 140 11.72 -6.46 -35.22
C ALA A 140 12.15 -5.22 -36.02
N GLY A 141 12.47 -5.43 -37.30
CA GLY A 141 12.91 -4.37 -38.21
C GLY A 141 14.42 -4.07 -38.19
N THR A 142 15.21 -4.72 -37.34
CA THR A 142 16.69 -4.54 -37.32
C THR A 142 17.43 -5.58 -38.18
N GLY A 143 16.79 -6.70 -38.51
CA GLY A 143 17.41 -7.81 -39.23
C GLY A 143 18.29 -8.73 -38.37
N GLU A 144 18.35 -8.49 -37.06
CA GLU A 144 19.08 -9.32 -36.10
C GLU A 144 18.16 -10.34 -35.41
N PRO A 145 18.68 -11.49 -34.94
CA PRO A 145 17.92 -12.41 -34.11
C PRO A 145 17.60 -11.75 -32.76
N GLY A 146 16.31 -11.52 -32.48
CA GLY A 146 15.82 -10.97 -31.23
C GLY A 146 15.11 -11.99 -30.35
N ARG A 147 14.92 -11.64 -29.08
CA ARG A 147 14.05 -12.37 -28.16
C ARG A 147 12.59 -11.99 -28.44
N TYR A 148 11.68 -12.89 -28.12
CA TYR A 148 10.25 -12.62 -28.21
C TYR A 148 9.71 -12.18 -26.86
N GLU A 149 9.04 -11.02 -26.85
CA GLU A 149 8.28 -10.51 -25.74
C GLU A 149 6.82 -10.96 -25.87
N VAL A 150 6.22 -11.40 -24.76
CA VAL A 150 4.80 -11.79 -24.73
C VAL A 150 3.96 -10.55 -24.47
N TRP A 151 3.03 -10.27 -25.39
CA TRP A 151 2.10 -9.15 -25.33
C TRP A 151 0.67 -9.68 -25.26
N ASP A 152 -0.13 -9.13 -24.35
CA ASP A 152 -1.53 -9.52 -24.13
C ASP A 152 -2.38 -8.26 -24.02
N THR A 153 -3.50 -8.23 -24.72
CA THR A 153 -4.37 -7.05 -24.77
C THR A 153 -5.46 -7.18 -23.73
N LYS A 154 -5.62 -6.14 -22.92
CA LYS A 154 -6.73 -6.04 -21.96
C LYS A 154 -7.32 -4.66 -22.01
N LEU A 155 -8.62 -4.63 -22.27
CA LEU A 155 -9.42 -3.44 -22.10
C LEU A 155 -9.65 -3.21 -20.59
N ALA A 156 -8.63 -2.67 -19.93
CA ALA A 156 -8.60 -2.36 -18.52
C ALA A 156 -7.71 -1.13 -18.27
N ARG A 157 -7.98 -0.40 -17.18
CA ARG A 157 -7.18 0.75 -16.73
C ARG A 157 -5.84 0.35 -16.12
N HIS A 158 -5.85 -0.80 -15.46
CA HIS A 158 -4.71 -1.31 -14.70
C HIS A 158 -4.53 -2.78 -15.03
N ALA A 159 -3.27 -3.22 -14.98
CA ALA A 159 -2.93 -4.62 -15.10
C ALA A 159 -3.67 -5.45 -14.04
N LYS A 160 -4.29 -6.56 -14.46
CA LYS A 160 -4.90 -7.54 -13.55
C LYS A 160 -3.94 -8.71 -13.36
N VAL A 161 -3.83 -9.17 -12.11
CA VAL A 161 -2.96 -10.29 -11.72
C VAL A 161 -3.21 -11.56 -12.53
N GLY A 162 -4.47 -11.87 -12.87
CA GLY A 162 -4.79 -13.03 -13.70
C GLY A 162 -4.17 -12.97 -15.11
N ALA A 163 -4.07 -11.78 -15.70
CA ALA A 163 -3.44 -11.60 -17.02
C ALA A 163 -1.90 -11.73 -16.94
N LEU A 164 -1.29 -11.30 -15.83
CA LEU A 164 0.15 -11.48 -15.62
C LEU A 164 0.53 -12.96 -15.45
N LEU A 165 -0.30 -13.75 -14.78
CA LEU A 165 -0.10 -15.20 -14.68
C LEU A 165 -0.18 -15.87 -16.06
N GLN A 166 -1.06 -15.37 -16.92
CA GLN A 166 -1.19 -15.82 -18.31
C GLN A 166 0.06 -15.48 -19.14
N LEU A 167 0.55 -14.24 -19.06
CA LEU A 167 1.81 -13.82 -19.70
C LEU A 167 3.00 -14.69 -19.23
N ALA A 168 3.09 -14.96 -17.92
CA ALA A 168 4.12 -15.82 -17.36
C ALA A 168 4.03 -17.27 -17.87
N ALA A 169 2.80 -17.79 -18.04
CA ALA A 169 2.59 -19.09 -18.63
C ALA A 169 3.16 -19.16 -20.05
N TYR A 170 2.90 -18.15 -20.89
CA TYR A 170 3.39 -18.10 -22.26
C TYR A 170 4.92 -17.92 -22.32
N GLY A 171 5.50 -17.13 -21.42
CA GLY A 171 6.96 -17.05 -21.26
C GLY A 171 7.58 -18.39 -20.86
N ASP A 172 6.92 -19.18 -19.99
CA ASP A 172 7.35 -20.53 -19.64
C ASP A 172 7.27 -21.50 -20.84
N GLN A 173 6.27 -21.35 -21.72
CA GLN A 173 6.15 -22.14 -22.95
C GLN A 173 7.25 -21.83 -23.95
N LEU A 174 7.64 -20.56 -24.11
CA LEU A 174 8.79 -20.18 -24.94
C LEU A 174 10.09 -20.83 -24.44
N LEU A 175 10.31 -20.83 -23.12
CA LEU A 175 11.42 -21.56 -22.50
C LEU A 175 11.34 -23.07 -22.78
N GLY A 176 10.15 -23.65 -22.74
CA GLY A 176 9.89 -25.05 -23.09
C GLY A 176 10.24 -25.41 -24.54
N MET A 177 10.12 -24.46 -25.47
CA MET A 177 10.56 -24.58 -26.87
C MET A 177 12.08 -24.37 -27.03
N GLY A 178 12.83 -24.08 -25.96
CA GLY A 178 14.25 -23.74 -26.03
C GLY A 178 14.53 -22.34 -26.61
N LEU A 179 13.52 -21.46 -26.65
CA LEU A 179 13.69 -20.05 -27.00
C LEU A 179 13.93 -19.23 -25.71
N GLU A 180 14.84 -18.26 -25.75
CA GLU A 180 15.02 -17.33 -24.65
C GLU A 180 14.00 -16.18 -24.80
N PRO A 181 12.97 -16.09 -23.93
CA PRO A 181 12.02 -14.98 -24.00
C PRO A 181 12.68 -13.68 -23.53
N SER A 182 12.04 -12.56 -23.86
CA SER A 182 12.34 -11.27 -23.23
C SER A 182 12.23 -11.39 -21.70
N PRO A 183 13.08 -10.71 -20.92
CA PRO A 183 12.88 -10.59 -19.47
C PRO A 183 11.64 -9.75 -19.12
N ALA A 184 11.05 -9.05 -20.09
CA ALA A 184 9.81 -8.30 -19.94
C ALA A 184 8.62 -9.05 -20.55
N VAL A 185 7.43 -8.75 -20.04
CA VAL A 185 6.15 -9.06 -20.68
C VAL A 185 5.25 -7.83 -20.59
N THR A 186 4.39 -7.63 -21.59
CA THR A 186 3.61 -6.39 -21.72
C THR A 186 2.12 -6.65 -21.77
N LEU A 187 1.38 -5.89 -20.97
CA LEU A 187 -0.06 -5.70 -21.16
C LEU A 187 -0.31 -4.42 -21.94
N VAL A 188 -0.99 -4.55 -23.08
CA VAL A 188 -1.44 -3.41 -23.88
C VAL A 188 -2.83 -3.01 -23.39
N LEU A 189 -2.88 -1.92 -22.64
CA LEU A 189 -4.09 -1.44 -21.97
C LEU A 189 -4.94 -0.58 -22.90
N GLY A 190 -6.21 -0.38 -22.54
CA GLY A 190 -7.15 0.40 -23.36
C GLY A 190 -7.00 1.91 -23.27
N THR A 191 -6.01 2.43 -22.54
CA THR A 191 -5.73 3.88 -22.41
C THR A 191 -4.73 4.29 -23.48
N ARG A 192 -4.85 5.50 -24.05
CA ARG A 192 -3.86 6.07 -24.98
C ARG A 192 -2.89 7.02 -24.28
N VAL A 193 -1.64 7.03 -24.74
CA VAL A 193 -0.60 7.99 -24.33
C VAL A 193 0.04 8.54 -25.61
N GLY A 194 -0.37 9.76 -25.99
CA GLY A 194 -0.04 10.31 -27.32
C GLY A 194 -0.70 9.50 -28.44
N GLU A 195 0.08 9.10 -29.45
CA GLU A 195 -0.39 8.26 -30.56
C GLU A 195 -0.34 6.75 -30.25
N ASP A 196 0.20 6.35 -29.10
CA ASP A 196 0.43 4.96 -28.71
C ASP A 196 -0.54 4.50 -27.60
N TRP A 197 -0.64 3.17 -27.43
CA TRP A 197 -1.35 2.56 -26.30
C TRP A 197 -0.50 2.58 -25.03
N LEU A 198 -1.13 2.76 -23.88
CA LEU A 198 -0.51 2.58 -22.57
C LEU A 198 -0.06 1.11 -22.44
N ARG A 199 1.24 0.92 -22.24
CA ARG A 199 1.85 -0.40 -22.03
C ARG A 199 2.25 -0.53 -20.57
N SER A 200 1.79 -1.60 -19.93
CA SER A 200 2.22 -2.00 -18.61
C SER A 200 3.21 -3.14 -18.75
N SER A 201 4.50 -2.85 -18.59
CA SER A 201 5.58 -3.84 -18.69
C SER A 201 5.89 -4.43 -17.31
N HIS A 202 6.14 -5.73 -17.27
CA HIS A 202 6.32 -6.52 -16.05
C HIS A 202 7.48 -7.51 -16.18
N SER A 203 8.07 -7.88 -15.04
CA SER A 203 9.25 -8.75 -14.97
C SER A 203 8.88 -10.23 -15.11
N LEU A 204 9.16 -10.84 -16.26
CA LEU A 204 8.97 -12.27 -16.46
C LEU A 204 9.74 -13.13 -15.44
N PRO A 205 11.02 -12.82 -15.10
CA PRO A 205 11.76 -13.56 -14.08
C PRO A 205 11.13 -13.55 -12.69
N ASP A 206 10.36 -12.51 -12.36
CA ASP A 206 9.63 -12.38 -11.10
C ASP A 206 8.26 -13.08 -11.19
N LEU A 207 7.59 -13.09 -12.34
CA LEU A 207 6.29 -13.76 -12.49
C LEU A 207 6.39 -15.29 -12.61
N LEU A 208 7.43 -15.80 -13.27
CA LEU A 208 7.62 -17.24 -13.56
C LEU A 208 7.58 -18.15 -12.31
N PRO A 209 8.24 -17.82 -11.18
CA PRO A 209 8.17 -18.62 -9.96
C PRO A 209 6.73 -18.81 -9.45
N VAL A 210 5.90 -17.75 -9.50
CA VAL A 210 4.48 -17.85 -9.09
C VAL A 210 3.73 -18.80 -10.01
N PHE A 211 3.88 -18.62 -11.34
CA PHE A 211 3.23 -19.49 -12.31
C PHE A 211 3.58 -20.96 -12.09
N ARG A 212 4.87 -21.28 -11.93
CA ARG A 212 5.33 -22.66 -11.72
C ARG A 212 4.82 -23.26 -10.41
N GLU A 213 4.83 -22.48 -9.32
CA GLU A 213 4.27 -22.93 -8.04
C GLU A 213 2.76 -23.20 -8.16
N ARG A 214 2.01 -22.33 -8.84
CA ARG A 214 0.57 -22.49 -9.09
C ARG A 214 0.26 -23.68 -9.99
N ARG A 215 1.02 -23.87 -11.06
CA ARG A 215 0.89 -25.02 -11.97
C ARG A 215 1.11 -26.33 -11.21
N ARG A 216 2.16 -26.41 -10.39
CA ARG A 216 2.43 -27.59 -9.55
C ARG A 216 1.29 -27.88 -8.58
N ARG A 217 0.81 -26.88 -7.84
CA ARG A 217 -0.30 -27.04 -6.90
C ARG A 217 -1.59 -27.47 -7.59
N PHE A 218 -1.89 -26.91 -8.76
CA PHE A 218 -3.06 -27.32 -9.55
C PHE A 218 -2.96 -28.79 -9.98
N ARG A 219 -1.79 -29.23 -10.45
CA ARG A 219 -1.55 -30.64 -10.79
C ARG A 219 -1.74 -31.54 -9.57
N GLU A 220 -1.19 -31.17 -8.41
CA GLU A 220 -1.35 -31.91 -7.15
C GLU A 220 -2.82 -32.02 -6.73
N LEU A 221 -3.52 -30.87 -6.68
CA LEU A 221 -4.94 -30.78 -6.31
C LEU A 221 -5.83 -31.65 -7.22
N THR A 222 -5.68 -31.51 -8.53
CA THR A 222 -6.51 -32.24 -9.50
C THR A 222 -6.15 -33.72 -9.58
N ALA A 223 -4.87 -34.09 -9.45
CA ALA A 223 -4.45 -35.49 -9.41
C ALA A 223 -4.98 -36.22 -8.16
N GLN A 224 -4.85 -35.59 -6.98
CA GLN A 224 -5.39 -36.13 -5.73
C GLN A 224 -6.90 -36.31 -5.81
N HIS A 225 -7.63 -35.31 -6.33
CA HIS A 225 -9.09 -35.38 -6.48
C HIS A 225 -9.54 -36.45 -7.47
N ARG A 226 -8.83 -36.59 -8.60
CA ARG A 226 -9.12 -37.65 -9.58
C ARG A 226 -8.90 -39.04 -8.99
N ALA A 227 -7.80 -39.22 -8.25
CA ALA A 227 -7.45 -40.48 -7.59
C ALA A 227 -8.45 -40.85 -6.47
N ALA A 228 -8.99 -39.87 -5.75
CA ALA A 228 -9.99 -40.09 -4.71
C ALA A 228 -11.32 -40.68 -5.25
N GLY A 229 -11.63 -40.46 -6.53
CA GLY A 229 -12.77 -41.11 -7.21
C GLY A 229 -14.16 -40.55 -6.85
N ALA A 230 -14.27 -39.61 -5.91
CA ALA A 230 -15.52 -39.00 -5.47
C ALA A 230 -15.64 -37.54 -5.92
N GLY A 231 -16.87 -37.01 -5.90
CA GLY A 231 -17.10 -35.58 -6.10
C GLY A 231 -16.69 -34.76 -4.87
N VAL A 232 -16.25 -33.52 -5.09
CA VAL A 232 -15.81 -32.63 -4.01
C VAL A 232 -16.98 -32.29 -3.10
N GLN A 233 -16.75 -32.31 -1.79
CA GLN A 233 -17.78 -31.99 -0.80
C GLN A 233 -17.66 -30.52 -0.36
N TRP A 234 -18.80 -29.89 -0.05
CA TRP A 234 -18.80 -28.58 0.61
C TRP A 234 -18.09 -28.68 1.97
N GLN A 235 -17.20 -27.72 2.24
CA GLN A 235 -16.33 -27.71 3.44
C GLN A 235 -15.39 -28.91 3.58
N GLN A 236 -15.00 -29.56 2.47
CA GLN A 236 -13.98 -30.60 2.51
C GLN A 236 -12.66 -30.08 3.14
N PRO A 237 -12.11 -30.76 4.17
CA PRO A 237 -10.85 -30.34 4.80
C PRO A 237 -9.72 -30.22 3.77
N GLY A 238 -8.92 -29.16 3.89
CA GLY A 238 -7.80 -28.90 2.98
C GLY A 238 -8.18 -28.32 1.61
N VAL A 239 -9.47 -28.06 1.34
CA VAL A 239 -9.94 -27.43 0.09
C VAL A 239 -10.35 -25.98 0.35
N VAL A 240 -9.74 -25.04 -0.35
CA VAL A 240 -10.06 -23.61 -0.23
C VAL A 240 -11.37 -23.28 -0.94
N HIS A 241 -12.29 -22.62 -0.23
CA HIS A 241 -13.54 -22.08 -0.76
C HIS A 241 -13.60 -20.55 -0.59
N CYS A 242 -14.02 -19.83 -1.63
CA CYS A 242 -14.11 -18.36 -1.55
C CYS A 242 -15.41 -17.87 -0.88
N GLY A 243 -16.45 -18.72 -0.82
CA GLY A 243 -17.74 -18.36 -0.22
C GLY A 243 -18.60 -17.38 -1.03
N ARG A 244 -18.10 -16.87 -2.16
CA ARG A 244 -18.73 -15.77 -2.92
C ARG A 244 -18.99 -16.06 -4.39
N CYS A 245 -18.20 -16.93 -5.04
CA CYS A 245 -18.51 -17.32 -6.42
C CYS A 245 -19.82 -18.10 -6.48
N ASP A 246 -20.46 -18.16 -7.64
CA ASP A 246 -21.80 -18.76 -7.79
C ASP A 246 -21.88 -20.19 -7.22
N TYR A 247 -20.85 -21.00 -7.49
CA TYR A 247 -20.70 -22.35 -6.93
C TYR A 247 -20.63 -22.38 -5.39
N CYS A 248 -19.98 -21.41 -4.75
CA CYS A 248 -19.95 -21.33 -3.30
C CYS A 248 -21.22 -20.71 -2.73
N ALA A 249 -21.78 -19.69 -3.39
CA ALA A 249 -22.96 -18.97 -2.94
C ALA A 249 -24.16 -19.91 -2.84
N GLU A 250 -24.34 -20.79 -3.84
CA GLU A 250 -25.34 -21.86 -3.79
C GLU A 250 -25.17 -22.75 -2.54
N GLN A 251 -23.94 -23.21 -2.28
CA GLN A 251 -23.67 -24.12 -1.17
C GLN A 251 -23.79 -23.46 0.19
N VAL A 252 -23.44 -22.17 0.30
CA VAL A 252 -23.65 -21.37 1.51
C VAL A 252 -25.13 -21.37 1.89
N GLN A 253 -26.03 -21.22 0.91
CA GLN A 253 -27.48 -21.28 1.14
C GLN A 253 -27.95 -22.70 1.48
N VAL A 254 -27.55 -23.71 0.69
CA VAL A 254 -27.97 -25.11 0.86
C VAL A 254 -27.58 -25.66 2.23
N HIS A 255 -26.35 -25.38 2.68
CA HIS A 255 -25.81 -25.89 3.93
C HIS A 255 -26.03 -24.98 5.13
N ARG A 256 -26.75 -23.86 4.94
CA ARG A 256 -27.01 -22.87 6.01
C ARG A 256 -25.71 -22.41 6.69
N ASP A 257 -24.70 -22.19 5.87
CA ASP A 257 -23.34 -21.93 6.29
C ASP A 257 -23.21 -20.63 7.09
N LEU A 258 -22.23 -20.56 7.98
CA LEU A 258 -21.91 -19.34 8.75
C LEU A 258 -21.73 -18.08 7.90
N LEU A 259 -21.30 -18.19 6.63
CA LEU A 259 -21.20 -17.04 5.72
C LEU A 259 -22.55 -16.38 5.40
N MET A 260 -23.68 -16.99 5.76
CA MET A 260 -24.99 -16.33 5.72
C MET A 260 -25.15 -15.25 6.78
N VAL A 261 -24.36 -15.29 7.87
CA VAL A 261 -24.43 -14.33 8.97
C VAL A 261 -23.80 -13.01 8.53
N ALA A 262 -24.55 -11.92 8.60
CA ALA A 262 -24.05 -10.61 8.22
C ALA A 262 -22.81 -10.24 9.05
N GLY A 263 -21.75 -9.81 8.36
CA GLY A 263 -20.48 -9.47 9.00
C GLY A 263 -19.57 -10.66 9.36
N MET A 264 -19.93 -11.89 9.00
CA MET A 264 -19.05 -13.06 9.14
C MET A 264 -17.82 -12.95 8.21
N SER A 265 -16.62 -12.98 8.78
CA SER A 265 -15.39 -13.11 8.00
C SER A 265 -14.97 -14.58 7.83
N VAL A 266 -14.14 -14.87 6.81
CA VAL A 266 -13.58 -16.22 6.59
C VAL A 266 -12.72 -16.67 7.78
N VAL A 267 -12.02 -15.74 8.44
CA VAL A 267 -11.21 -16.01 9.64
C VAL A 267 -12.10 -16.36 10.83
N GLN A 268 -13.17 -15.60 11.06
CA GLN A 268 -14.13 -15.87 12.14
C GLN A 268 -14.86 -17.20 11.93
N ARG A 269 -15.28 -17.48 10.69
CA ARG A 269 -15.86 -18.76 10.30
C ARG A 269 -14.93 -19.93 10.61
N ARG A 270 -13.63 -19.82 10.31
CA ARG A 270 -12.65 -20.86 10.63
C ARG A 270 -12.52 -21.11 12.14
N LYS A 271 -12.41 -20.05 12.95
CA LYS A 271 -12.37 -20.16 14.42
C LYS A 271 -13.63 -20.83 15.00
N LEU A 272 -14.79 -20.56 14.40
CA LEU A 272 -16.04 -21.21 14.80
C LEU A 272 -16.09 -22.69 14.37
N HIS A 273 -15.55 -23.03 13.19
CA HIS A 273 -15.42 -24.42 12.75
C HIS A 273 -14.52 -25.24 13.69
N GLU A 274 -13.43 -24.65 14.19
CA GLU A 274 -12.57 -25.28 15.22
C GLU A 274 -13.32 -25.59 16.53
N GLN A 275 -14.41 -24.88 16.79
CA GLN A 275 -15.33 -25.11 17.91
C GLN A 275 -16.52 -26.02 17.53
N ASN A 276 -16.48 -26.65 16.35
CA ASN A 276 -17.56 -27.47 15.78
C ASN A 276 -18.88 -26.71 15.50
N ILE A 277 -18.79 -25.40 15.26
CA ILE A 277 -19.92 -24.56 14.84
C ILE A 277 -19.76 -24.26 13.36
N THR A 278 -20.60 -24.85 12.52
CA THR A 278 -20.47 -24.81 11.05
C THR A 278 -21.67 -24.20 10.35
N THR A 279 -22.79 -23.98 11.07
CA THR A 279 -24.04 -23.45 10.54
C THR A 279 -24.54 -22.23 11.31
N ILE A 280 -25.34 -21.40 10.64
CA ILE A 280 -26.04 -20.27 11.27
C ILE A 280 -26.90 -20.71 12.46
N ASP A 281 -27.55 -21.87 12.36
CA ASP A 281 -28.43 -22.41 13.40
C ASP A 281 -27.65 -22.79 14.66
N GLN A 282 -26.50 -23.46 14.50
CA GLN A 282 -25.61 -23.81 15.61
C GLN A 282 -25.06 -22.56 16.30
N LEU A 283 -24.64 -21.56 15.53
CA LEU A 283 -24.15 -20.30 16.11
C LEU A 283 -25.26 -19.58 16.88
N ALA A 284 -26.49 -19.58 16.37
CA ALA A 284 -27.63 -18.97 17.06
C ALA A 284 -28.05 -19.72 18.34
N ALA A 285 -27.84 -21.04 18.38
CA ALA A 285 -28.13 -21.91 19.50
C ALA A 285 -27.03 -21.96 20.57
N MET A 286 -25.81 -21.47 20.26
CA MET A 286 -24.68 -21.39 21.20
C MET A 286 -25.11 -20.74 22.53
N PRO A 287 -24.68 -21.26 23.70
CA PRO A 287 -24.91 -20.61 24.98
C PRO A 287 -24.27 -19.21 25.03
N ALA A 288 -24.92 -18.25 25.70
CA ALA A 288 -24.43 -16.87 25.73
C ALA A 288 -23.08 -16.73 26.46
N GLU A 289 -22.84 -17.57 27.47
CA GLU A 289 -21.61 -17.64 28.26
C GLU A 289 -20.38 -18.16 27.49
N ASP A 290 -20.60 -18.94 26.44
CA ASP A 290 -19.55 -19.47 25.58
C ASP A 290 -19.12 -18.45 24.51
N ALA A 291 -19.96 -17.45 24.23
CA ALA A 291 -19.64 -16.40 23.27
C ALA A 291 -18.72 -15.35 23.91
N ARG A 292 -17.55 -15.12 23.31
CA ARG A 292 -16.61 -14.06 23.71
C ARG A 292 -16.29 -13.12 22.55
N ASN A 293 -15.96 -11.87 22.87
CA ASN A 293 -15.51 -10.85 21.91
C ASN A 293 -16.47 -10.71 20.71
N SER A 294 -15.95 -10.80 19.47
CA SER A 294 -16.73 -10.67 18.24
C SER A 294 -17.82 -11.73 18.06
N VAL A 295 -17.68 -12.91 18.70
CA VAL A 295 -18.66 -14.01 18.58
C VAL A 295 -20.00 -13.64 19.22
N VAL A 296 -20.00 -12.80 20.25
CA VAL A 296 -21.23 -12.30 20.90
C VAL A 296 -22.12 -11.58 19.87
N ARG A 297 -21.52 -10.71 19.06
CA ARG A 297 -22.24 -9.94 18.03
C ARG A 297 -22.72 -10.84 16.88
N LEU A 298 -21.88 -11.77 16.42
CA LEU A 298 -22.22 -12.71 15.34
C LEU A 298 -23.34 -13.67 15.74
N ARG A 299 -23.33 -14.14 16.99
CA ARG A 299 -24.41 -14.95 17.56
C ARG A 299 -25.73 -14.18 17.58
N ALA A 300 -25.72 -12.95 18.09
CA ALA A 300 -26.93 -12.12 18.11
C ALA A 300 -27.42 -11.80 16.68
N GLN A 301 -26.50 -11.60 15.73
CA GLN A 301 -26.83 -11.44 14.31
C GLN A 301 -27.49 -12.69 13.71
N ALA A 302 -26.94 -13.88 13.98
CA ALA A 302 -27.52 -15.15 13.54
C ALA A 302 -28.94 -15.33 14.11
N ARG A 303 -29.14 -15.06 15.40
CA ARG A 303 -30.45 -15.15 16.05
C ARG A 303 -31.47 -14.17 15.45
N MET A 304 -31.05 -12.95 15.14
CA MET A 304 -31.89 -11.96 14.45
C MET A 304 -32.33 -12.43 13.05
N GLN A 305 -31.39 -12.94 12.26
CA GLN A 305 -31.68 -13.46 10.91
C GLN A 305 -32.58 -14.70 10.91
N LEU A 306 -32.57 -15.48 11.99
CA LEU A 306 -33.46 -16.64 12.19
C LEU A 306 -34.78 -16.29 12.87
N GLY A 307 -35.02 -15.02 13.22
CA GLY A 307 -36.25 -14.60 13.91
C GLY A 307 -36.37 -15.14 15.34
N LEU A 308 -35.25 -15.47 15.99
CA LEU A 308 -35.21 -16.04 17.34
C LEU A 308 -35.08 -14.98 18.46
N ASP A 309 -34.80 -13.74 18.10
CA ASP A 309 -34.67 -12.61 19.03
C ASP A 309 -35.89 -11.70 18.97
N ALA A 310 -36.10 -10.96 20.06
CA ALA A 310 -37.13 -9.92 20.12
C ALA A 310 -36.80 -8.80 19.11
N VAL A 311 -37.83 -8.37 18.39
CA VAL A 311 -37.73 -7.34 17.36
C VAL A 311 -38.35 -6.04 17.86
N ALA A 312 -37.72 -4.90 17.57
CA ALA A 312 -38.28 -3.58 17.85
C ALA A 312 -39.35 -3.19 16.82
N GLY A 313 -39.19 -3.67 15.58
CA GLY A 313 -40.18 -3.49 14.52
C GLY A 313 -39.96 -4.47 13.37
N SER A 314 -41.00 -4.64 12.55
CA SER A 314 -40.93 -5.48 11.35
C SER A 314 -41.87 -4.99 10.26
N ARG A 315 -41.58 -5.39 9.02
CA ARG A 315 -42.38 -5.06 7.85
C ARG A 315 -42.44 -6.24 6.90
N THR A 316 -43.66 -6.60 6.49
CA THR A 316 -43.91 -7.68 5.52
C THR A 316 -44.32 -7.10 4.18
N PHE A 317 -43.72 -7.59 3.11
CA PHE A 317 -44.04 -7.24 1.71
C PHE A 317 -44.01 -8.48 0.83
N THR A 318 -44.54 -8.38 -0.39
CA THR A 318 -44.52 -9.51 -1.33
C THR A 318 -43.24 -9.46 -2.15
N LYS A 319 -42.48 -10.55 -2.15
CA LYS A 319 -41.28 -10.75 -2.97
C LYS A 319 -41.38 -12.10 -3.66
N ASP A 320 -41.22 -12.12 -4.98
CA ASP A 320 -41.32 -13.34 -5.81
C ASP A 320 -42.61 -14.14 -5.57
N GLY A 321 -43.72 -13.43 -5.30
CA GLY A 321 -45.03 -14.02 -5.02
C GLY A 321 -45.20 -14.61 -3.61
N GLN A 322 -44.21 -14.46 -2.72
CA GLN A 322 -44.25 -14.93 -1.33
C GLN A 322 -44.15 -13.77 -0.33
N PRO A 323 -44.75 -13.91 0.87
CA PRO A 323 -44.58 -12.93 1.94
C PRO A 323 -43.15 -12.99 2.47
N HIS A 324 -42.47 -11.83 2.46
CA HIS A 324 -41.12 -11.64 2.99
C HIS A 324 -41.13 -10.59 4.09
N THR A 325 -40.58 -10.91 5.26
CA THR A 325 -40.58 -10.02 6.44
C THR A 325 -39.17 -9.56 6.77
N VAL A 326 -38.96 -8.25 6.82
CA VAL A 326 -37.73 -7.63 7.32
C VAL A 326 -37.99 -7.10 8.72
N SER A 327 -37.16 -7.50 9.68
CA SER A 327 -37.25 -7.10 11.08
C SER A 327 -35.98 -6.39 11.53
N PHE A 328 -36.10 -5.51 12.52
CA PHE A 328 -34.97 -4.79 13.11
C PHE A 328 -35.09 -4.67 14.62
N THR A 329 -33.94 -4.51 15.28
CA THR A 329 -33.81 -4.16 16.72
C THR A 329 -32.79 -3.04 16.88
N VAL A 330 -33.05 -2.15 17.83
CA VAL A 330 -32.14 -1.06 18.21
C VAL A 330 -31.14 -1.57 19.24
N LEU A 331 -29.86 -1.28 19.03
CA LEU A 331 -28.79 -1.70 19.93
C LEU A 331 -28.73 -0.81 21.19
N PRO A 332 -28.32 -1.35 22.35
CA PRO A 332 -28.22 -0.57 23.60
C PRO A 332 -27.29 0.64 23.47
N GLU A 333 -26.12 0.48 22.84
CA GLU A 333 -25.14 1.55 22.61
C GLU A 333 -25.35 2.27 21.25
N ASN A 334 -26.59 2.39 20.77
CA ASN A 334 -26.87 2.98 19.47
C ASN A 334 -26.44 4.46 19.38
N THR A 335 -26.15 4.90 18.16
CA THR A 335 -25.70 6.27 17.88
C THR A 335 -26.77 7.13 17.21
N ILE A 336 -28.05 6.72 17.26
CA ILE A 336 -29.15 7.42 16.58
C ILE A 336 -29.33 8.83 17.16
N GLY A 337 -29.24 8.97 18.49
CA GLY A 337 -29.31 10.28 19.16
C GLY A 337 -28.14 11.22 18.85
N GLN A 338 -27.11 10.75 18.14
CA GLN A 338 -26.00 11.57 17.64
C GLN A 338 -26.20 12.01 16.19
N LEU A 339 -27.31 11.65 15.54
CA LEU A 339 -27.65 12.21 14.24
C LEU A 339 -27.91 13.72 14.40
N PRO A 340 -27.40 14.56 13.48
CA PRO A 340 -27.69 15.98 13.52
C PRO A 340 -29.19 16.25 13.48
N PRO A 341 -29.67 17.31 14.16
CA PRO A 341 -31.06 17.72 14.03
C PRO A 341 -31.37 18.07 12.56
N PRO A 342 -32.56 17.74 12.04
CA PRO A 342 -32.94 18.11 10.67
C PRO A 342 -32.86 19.62 10.44
N SER A 343 -32.19 20.02 9.35
CA SER A 343 -32.19 21.39 8.85
C SER A 343 -32.95 21.47 7.51
N PRO A 344 -33.73 22.53 7.24
CA PRO A 344 -34.28 22.79 5.90
C PRO A 344 -33.21 22.90 4.81
N GLY A 345 -31.96 23.18 5.21
CA GLY A 345 -30.81 23.20 4.31
C GLY A 345 -30.26 21.81 3.95
N ASP A 346 -30.67 20.75 4.63
CA ASP A 346 -30.13 19.40 4.42
C ASP A 346 -30.30 18.93 2.96
N ILE A 347 -29.32 18.17 2.47
CA ILE A 347 -29.39 17.52 1.15
C ILE A 347 -29.00 16.04 1.23
N PHE A 348 -29.50 15.26 0.28
CA PHE A 348 -29.30 13.81 0.17
C PHE A 348 -28.69 13.49 -1.18
N PHE A 349 -27.54 12.83 -1.15
CA PHE A 349 -26.58 12.83 -2.24
C PHE A 349 -26.17 11.41 -2.64
N ASP A 350 -26.09 11.17 -3.95
CA ASP A 350 -25.65 9.91 -4.55
C ASP A 350 -24.95 10.12 -5.92
N PHE A 351 -24.05 9.20 -6.30
CA PHE A 351 -23.28 9.24 -7.54
C PHE A 351 -23.67 8.11 -8.49
N GLU A 352 -23.72 8.41 -9.80
CA GLU A 352 -23.64 7.38 -10.84
C GLU A 352 -22.38 7.59 -11.70
N GLY A 353 -21.68 6.48 -11.98
CA GLY A 353 -20.48 6.49 -12.80
C GLY A 353 -20.34 5.24 -13.66
N ASP A 354 -19.71 5.39 -14.83
CA ASP A 354 -19.36 4.27 -15.71
C ASP A 354 -17.85 4.02 -15.65
N PRO A 355 -17.40 2.96 -14.95
CA PRO A 355 -15.98 2.67 -14.87
C PRO A 355 -15.37 2.18 -16.20
N LEU A 356 -16.19 1.78 -17.17
CA LEU A 356 -15.80 1.29 -18.49
C LEU A 356 -15.90 2.35 -19.60
N TRP A 357 -16.40 3.55 -19.29
CA TRP A 357 -16.43 4.66 -20.24
C TRP A 357 -15.01 5.09 -20.60
N GLN A 358 -14.78 5.42 -21.87
CA GLN A 358 -13.52 5.96 -22.38
C GLN A 358 -13.76 7.32 -23.01
N ASP A 359 -12.94 8.28 -22.62
CA ASP A 359 -12.92 9.61 -23.20
C ASP A 359 -12.51 9.52 -24.68
N PRO A 360 -13.33 9.99 -25.63
CA PRO A 360 -13.01 9.90 -27.05
C PRO A 360 -11.77 10.70 -27.48
N ALA A 361 -11.41 11.75 -26.75
CA ALA A 361 -10.29 12.63 -27.06
C ALA A 361 -8.98 12.15 -26.42
N THR A 362 -9.03 11.74 -25.15
CA THR A 362 -7.83 11.39 -24.37
C THR A 362 -7.65 9.89 -24.19
N GLY A 363 -8.69 9.08 -24.40
CA GLY A 363 -8.71 7.66 -24.05
C GLY A 363 -8.70 7.41 -22.53
N ALA A 364 -8.88 8.45 -21.71
CA ALA A 364 -8.96 8.34 -20.26
C ALA A 364 -10.23 7.60 -19.85
N TRP A 365 -10.13 6.75 -18.84
CA TRP A 365 -11.23 5.88 -18.46
C TRP A 365 -12.02 6.39 -17.27
N GLY A 366 -13.31 6.11 -17.25
CA GLY A 366 -14.19 6.45 -16.16
C GLY A 366 -14.80 7.81 -16.29
N ILE A 367 -16.01 7.92 -15.78
CA ILE A 367 -16.68 9.18 -15.59
C ILE A 367 -17.71 9.00 -14.48
N GLU A 368 -17.77 9.94 -13.55
CA GLU A 368 -18.94 10.16 -12.70
C GLU A 368 -19.89 11.05 -13.52
N TYR A 369 -20.87 10.42 -14.16
CA TYR A 369 -21.71 11.10 -15.15
C TYR A 369 -22.93 11.79 -14.54
N LEU A 370 -23.31 11.45 -13.30
CA LEU A 370 -24.43 12.07 -12.60
C LEU A 370 -24.16 12.25 -11.11
N PHE A 371 -24.36 13.47 -10.63
CA PHE A 371 -24.34 13.86 -9.24
C PHE A 371 -25.80 14.15 -8.86
N GLY A 372 -26.43 13.23 -8.12
CA GLY A 372 -27.81 13.32 -7.68
C GLY A 372 -27.94 14.08 -6.38
N VAL A 373 -28.86 15.04 -6.33
CA VAL A 373 -29.19 15.74 -5.08
C VAL A 373 -30.69 15.81 -4.88
N VAL A 374 -31.19 15.34 -3.74
CA VAL A 374 -32.53 15.64 -3.23
C VAL A 374 -32.42 16.66 -2.10
N GLU A 375 -33.17 17.74 -2.19
CA GLU A 375 -33.28 18.73 -1.11
C GLU A 375 -34.25 18.26 -0.02
N ALA A 376 -33.93 18.55 1.24
CA ALA A 376 -34.89 18.38 2.32
C ALA A 376 -36.13 19.26 2.08
N PRO A 377 -37.35 18.73 2.30
CA PRO A 377 -38.57 19.50 2.13
C PRO A 377 -38.63 20.65 3.15
N VAL A 378 -39.08 21.83 2.69
CA VAL A 378 -39.27 23.01 3.55
C VAL A 378 -40.55 22.84 4.35
N ALA A 379 -40.48 23.08 5.66
CA ALA A 379 -41.64 22.94 6.56
C ALA A 379 -42.84 23.78 6.09
N GLY A 380 -43.96 23.10 5.81
CA GLY A 380 -45.21 23.73 5.35
C GLY A 380 -45.46 23.63 3.84
N ASP A 381 -44.51 23.12 3.06
CA ASP A 381 -44.70 22.79 1.64
C ASP A 381 -45.11 21.32 1.49
N ALA A 382 -46.20 21.06 0.76
CA ALA A 382 -46.72 19.71 0.51
C ALA A 382 -46.22 19.13 -0.83
N GLY A 383 -45.29 19.80 -1.51
CA GLY A 383 -44.67 19.35 -2.75
C GLY A 383 -43.74 18.15 -2.58
N GLU A 384 -43.45 17.45 -3.69
CA GLU A 384 -42.41 16.42 -3.73
C GLU A 384 -41.02 17.05 -3.52
N PRO A 385 -40.08 16.35 -2.85
CA PRO A 385 -38.71 16.84 -2.68
C PRO A 385 -38.05 17.21 -4.01
N VAL A 386 -37.38 18.35 -4.06
CA VAL A 386 -36.74 18.85 -5.28
C VAL A 386 -35.50 18.00 -5.59
N PHE A 387 -35.50 17.34 -6.75
CA PHE A 387 -34.33 16.65 -7.30
C PHE A 387 -33.54 17.58 -8.23
N ARG A 388 -32.22 17.62 -8.04
CA ARG A 388 -31.27 18.38 -8.87
C ARG A 388 -30.16 17.46 -9.37
N PRO A 389 -30.17 17.11 -10.67
CA PRO A 389 -29.09 16.37 -11.28
C PRO A 389 -27.99 17.31 -11.81
N PHE A 390 -26.72 16.98 -11.59
CA PHE A 390 -25.60 17.56 -12.32
C PHE A 390 -25.00 16.50 -13.25
N TRP A 391 -25.15 16.71 -14.56
CA TRP A 391 -24.74 15.75 -15.59
C TRP A 391 -23.35 16.06 -16.14
N ALA A 392 -22.65 15.00 -16.54
CA ALA A 392 -21.40 15.06 -17.27
C ALA A 392 -21.30 13.94 -18.31
N HIS A 393 -20.96 14.30 -19.55
CA HIS A 393 -20.75 13.36 -20.66
C HIS A 393 -19.34 13.45 -21.26
N SER A 394 -18.48 14.27 -20.66
CA SER A 394 -17.04 14.39 -20.93
C SER A 394 -16.27 14.72 -19.66
N ARG A 395 -14.94 14.58 -19.67
CA ARG A 395 -14.09 14.95 -18.51
C ARG A 395 -14.16 16.44 -18.17
N ALA A 396 -14.25 17.29 -19.18
CA ALA A 396 -14.43 18.73 -18.97
C ALA A 396 -15.78 19.02 -18.32
N GLU A 397 -16.85 18.34 -18.74
CA GLU A 397 -18.16 18.46 -18.11
C GLU A 397 -18.18 17.89 -16.68
N GLU A 398 -17.45 16.80 -16.41
CA GLU A 398 -17.33 16.22 -15.06
C GLU A 398 -16.66 17.20 -14.10
N ARG A 399 -15.57 17.86 -14.53
CA ARG A 399 -14.94 18.93 -13.76
C ARG A 399 -15.92 20.07 -13.46
N HIS A 400 -16.69 20.50 -14.46
CA HIS A 400 -17.69 21.56 -14.27
C HIS A 400 -18.84 21.12 -13.35
N ALA A 401 -19.37 19.90 -13.52
CA ALA A 401 -20.41 19.35 -12.67
C ALA A 401 -19.96 19.27 -11.21
N PHE A 402 -18.73 18.80 -10.98
CA PHE A 402 -18.12 18.77 -9.65
C PHE A 402 -17.99 20.17 -9.04
N LEU A 403 -17.44 21.15 -9.77
CA LEU A 403 -17.31 22.53 -9.28
C LEU A 403 -18.68 23.18 -9.00
N ASN A 404 -19.66 22.98 -9.89
CA ASN A 404 -21.02 23.48 -9.71
C ASN A 404 -21.70 22.86 -8.49
N PHE A 405 -21.46 21.57 -8.23
CA PHE A 405 -21.93 20.90 -7.02
C PHE A 405 -21.28 21.52 -5.76
N LEU A 406 -19.96 21.75 -5.76
CA LEU A 406 -19.27 22.41 -4.64
C LEU A 406 -19.83 23.81 -4.37
N GLU A 407 -20.00 24.60 -5.42
CA GLU A 407 -20.57 25.95 -5.32
C GLU A 407 -22.01 25.93 -4.79
N TYR A 408 -22.83 25.01 -5.29
CA TYR A 408 -24.22 24.84 -4.84
C TYR A 408 -24.29 24.51 -3.34
N VAL A 409 -23.46 23.58 -2.86
CA VAL A 409 -23.42 23.22 -1.43
C VAL A 409 -22.95 24.39 -0.59
N GLU A 410 -21.90 25.11 -1.01
CA GLU A 410 -21.40 26.28 -0.28
C GLU A 410 -22.41 27.44 -0.26
N GLU A 411 -23.11 27.70 -1.36
CA GLU A 411 -24.18 28.70 -1.40
C GLU A 411 -25.33 28.31 -0.45
N ARG A 412 -25.74 27.04 -0.46
CA ARG A 412 -26.77 26.54 0.44
C ARG A 412 -26.33 26.65 1.89
N ARG A 413 -25.07 26.37 2.19
CA ARG A 413 -24.48 26.43 3.53
C ARG A 413 -24.41 27.86 4.08
N ARG A 414 -24.17 28.85 3.21
CA ARG A 414 -24.26 30.27 3.60
C ARG A 414 -25.69 30.66 4.01
N ARG A 415 -26.71 30.03 3.41
CA ARG A 415 -28.13 30.27 3.73
C ARG A 415 -28.59 29.46 4.96
N PHE A 416 -28.05 28.25 5.13
CA PHE A 416 -28.39 27.31 6.20
C PHE A 416 -27.10 26.81 6.89
N PRO A 417 -26.54 27.56 7.86
CA PRO A 417 -25.26 27.21 8.48
C PRO A 417 -25.25 25.87 9.24
N ASP A 418 -26.42 25.34 9.57
CA ASP A 418 -26.66 24.09 10.29
C ASP A 418 -26.99 22.90 9.36
N MET A 419 -26.91 23.09 8.04
CA MET A 419 -27.18 22.03 7.07
C MET A 419 -26.17 20.89 7.10
N HIS A 420 -26.60 19.70 6.71
CA HIS A 420 -25.76 18.53 6.50
C HIS A 420 -26.00 17.90 5.13
N VAL A 421 -25.00 17.16 4.64
CA VAL A 421 -25.04 16.41 3.38
C VAL A 421 -25.03 14.92 3.73
N TYR A 422 -26.15 14.24 3.49
CA TYR A 422 -26.32 12.83 3.83
C TYR A 422 -26.06 11.95 2.60
N HIS A 423 -25.36 10.83 2.81
CA HIS A 423 -25.09 9.84 1.78
C HIS A 423 -25.07 8.42 2.36
N TYR A 424 -25.10 7.41 1.49
CA TYR A 424 -25.22 6.00 1.88
C TYR A 424 -24.00 5.16 1.42
N ALA A 425 -22.84 5.38 2.04
CA ALA A 425 -21.64 4.52 2.07
C ALA A 425 -20.38 5.38 2.24
N ALA A 426 -19.22 4.74 2.43
CA ALA A 426 -17.94 5.44 2.35
C ALA A 426 -17.52 5.83 0.92
N TYR A 427 -18.23 5.31 -0.10
CA TYR A 427 -17.88 5.53 -1.51
C TYR A 427 -17.97 7.00 -1.88
N GLU A 428 -19.02 7.73 -1.49
CA GLU A 428 -19.23 9.12 -1.90
C GLU A 428 -18.14 10.05 -1.36
N LYS A 429 -17.71 9.85 -0.10
CA LYS A 429 -16.55 10.58 0.47
C LYS A 429 -15.27 10.31 -0.32
N THR A 430 -15.08 9.05 -0.75
CA THR A 430 -13.91 8.64 -1.51
C THR A 430 -13.98 9.19 -2.94
N ALA A 431 -15.14 9.19 -3.58
CA ALA A 431 -15.37 9.75 -4.90
C ALA A 431 -15.14 11.27 -4.93
N LEU A 432 -15.66 12.02 -3.95
CA LEU A 432 -15.40 13.47 -3.83
C LEU A 432 -13.91 13.79 -3.67
N ARG A 433 -13.18 13.01 -2.85
CA ARG A 433 -11.71 13.15 -2.71
C ARG A 433 -10.98 12.80 -4.01
N ASN A 434 -11.41 11.74 -4.69
CA ASN A 434 -10.80 11.33 -5.96
C ASN A 434 -11.06 12.37 -7.06
N LEU A 435 -12.25 12.97 -7.12
CA LEU A 435 -12.57 14.06 -8.03
C LEU A 435 -11.75 15.31 -7.73
N SER A 436 -11.59 15.68 -6.46
CA SER A 436 -10.77 16.84 -6.10
C SER A 436 -9.29 16.67 -6.49
N LEU A 437 -8.76 15.46 -6.34
CA LEU A 437 -7.40 15.12 -6.75
C LEU A 437 -7.26 15.02 -8.28
N SER A 438 -8.19 14.32 -8.95
CA SER A 438 -8.13 14.09 -10.40
C SER A 438 -8.31 15.38 -11.20
N HIS A 439 -9.20 16.26 -10.74
CA HIS A 439 -9.44 17.57 -11.35
C HIS A 439 -8.59 18.69 -10.76
N GLN A 440 -7.77 18.38 -9.74
CA GLN A 440 -6.93 19.32 -8.99
C GLN A 440 -7.71 20.58 -8.56
N ALA A 441 -8.93 20.40 -8.07
CA ALA A 441 -9.87 21.48 -7.78
C ALA A 441 -10.68 21.18 -6.52
N GLY A 442 -11.06 22.20 -5.75
CA GLY A 442 -11.96 22.06 -4.61
C GLY A 442 -11.41 21.26 -3.42
N GLU A 443 -10.10 20.96 -3.38
CA GLU A 443 -9.45 20.18 -2.31
C GLU A 443 -9.73 20.78 -0.93
N GLU A 444 -9.56 22.09 -0.78
CA GLU A 444 -9.77 22.77 0.50
C GLU A 444 -11.25 22.73 0.93
N THR A 445 -12.17 22.93 -0.01
CA THR A 445 -13.62 22.88 0.25
C THR A 445 -14.03 21.51 0.75
N VAL A 446 -13.65 20.44 0.04
CA VAL A 446 -13.94 19.05 0.43
C VAL A 446 -13.27 18.70 1.75
N ASP A 447 -12.02 19.13 1.98
CA ASP A 447 -11.31 18.96 3.25
C ASP A 447 -12.03 19.65 4.42
N ASN A 448 -12.58 20.84 4.20
CA ASN A 448 -13.31 21.59 5.23
C ASN A 448 -14.63 20.89 5.55
N TRP A 449 -15.36 20.41 4.55
CA TRP A 449 -16.58 19.62 4.75
C TRP A 449 -16.34 18.36 5.60
N LEU A 450 -15.23 17.67 5.36
CA LEU A 450 -14.84 16.49 6.13
C LEU A 450 -14.48 16.84 7.58
N ARG A 451 -13.73 17.92 7.80
CA ARG A 451 -13.31 18.37 9.14
C ARG A 451 -14.44 18.93 9.98
N GLU A 452 -15.40 19.58 9.33
CA GLU A 452 -16.53 20.22 10.00
C GLU A 452 -17.72 19.27 10.17
N GLY A 453 -17.59 18.01 9.74
CA GLY A 453 -18.63 16.99 9.90
C GLY A 453 -19.85 17.20 9.00
N LEU A 454 -19.71 17.97 7.90
CA LEU A 454 -20.82 18.27 6.97
C LEU A 454 -21.37 16.99 6.30
N LEU A 455 -20.49 16.03 5.99
CA LEU A 455 -20.83 14.79 5.29
C LEU A 455 -21.19 13.67 6.29
N VAL A 456 -22.47 13.30 6.34
CA VAL A 456 -23.04 12.31 7.25
C VAL A 456 -23.23 10.96 6.55
N ASP A 457 -22.46 9.95 6.99
CA ASP A 457 -22.55 8.57 6.51
C ASP A 457 -23.66 7.81 7.26
N LEU A 458 -24.80 7.59 6.59
CA LEU A 458 -25.92 6.85 7.18
C LEU A 458 -25.66 5.35 7.29
N TYR A 459 -24.82 4.77 6.43
CA TYR A 459 -24.50 3.34 6.50
C TYR A 459 -23.75 3.01 7.81
N ALA A 460 -22.78 3.84 8.19
CA ALA A 460 -22.08 3.71 9.47
C ALA A 460 -23.04 3.82 10.67
N LYS A 461 -23.97 4.78 10.62
CA LYS A 461 -24.98 4.99 11.67
C LYS A 461 -25.93 3.80 11.79
N VAL A 462 -26.41 3.25 10.67
CA VAL A 462 -27.26 2.04 10.65
C VAL A 462 -26.52 0.87 11.28
N ARG A 463 -25.27 0.60 10.86
CA ARG A 463 -24.50 -0.56 11.35
C ARG A 463 -24.24 -0.51 12.85
N HIS A 464 -24.02 0.68 13.42
CA HIS A 464 -23.81 0.86 14.86
C HIS A 464 -25.10 0.87 15.67
N SER A 465 -26.23 1.21 15.05
CA SER A 465 -27.47 1.45 15.77
C SER A 465 -28.47 0.30 15.67
N LEU A 466 -28.41 -0.46 14.57
CA LEU A 466 -29.43 -1.42 14.21
C LEU A 466 -28.87 -2.82 13.95
N ARG A 467 -29.64 -3.82 14.38
CA ARG A 467 -29.50 -5.20 13.94
C ARG A 467 -30.72 -5.57 13.10
N ILE A 468 -30.50 -6.12 11.91
CA ILE A 468 -31.58 -6.46 10.97
C ILE A 468 -31.59 -7.97 10.66
N SER A 469 -32.75 -8.47 10.21
CA SER A 469 -32.94 -9.88 9.83
C SER A 469 -32.38 -10.24 8.45
N GLU A 470 -31.81 -9.29 7.72
CA GLU A 470 -31.21 -9.51 6.40
C GLU A 470 -29.71 -9.84 6.49
N PRO A 471 -29.15 -10.56 5.48
CA PRO A 471 -27.74 -10.97 5.47
C PRO A 471 -26.77 -9.85 5.07
N SER A 472 -27.27 -8.68 4.67
CA SER A 472 -26.44 -7.50 4.37
C SER A 472 -27.18 -6.21 4.72
N TYR A 473 -26.38 -5.18 4.98
CA TYR A 473 -26.85 -3.83 5.31
C TYR A 473 -26.80 -2.91 4.08
N SER A 474 -27.15 -3.40 2.88
CA SER A 474 -27.30 -2.48 1.74
C SER A 474 -28.63 -1.74 1.84
N ILE A 475 -28.71 -0.53 1.26
CA ILE A 475 -29.91 0.30 1.36
C ILE A 475 -31.15 -0.46 0.83
N LYS A 476 -30.97 -1.21 -0.25
CA LYS A 476 -31.99 -2.09 -0.87
C LYS A 476 -32.62 -3.09 0.10
N LYS A 477 -31.85 -3.58 1.07
CA LYS A 477 -32.33 -4.53 2.09
C LYS A 477 -33.11 -3.84 3.20
N LEU A 478 -32.85 -2.55 3.42
CA LEU A 478 -33.53 -1.73 4.43
C LEU A 478 -34.76 -1.02 3.88
N GLU A 479 -34.80 -0.70 2.58
CA GLU A 479 -35.90 -0.02 1.89
C GLU A 479 -37.30 -0.50 2.30
N PRO A 480 -37.56 -1.82 2.46
CA PRO A 480 -38.87 -2.27 2.93
C PRO A 480 -39.31 -1.65 4.24
N LEU A 481 -38.41 -1.29 5.16
CA LEU A 481 -38.75 -0.73 6.46
C LEU A 481 -39.34 0.68 6.34
N TYR A 482 -38.78 1.54 5.48
CA TYR A 482 -39.09 2.97 5.45
C TYR A 482 -39.66 3.50 4.12
N MET A 483 -39.54 2.76 3.01
CA MET A 483 -39.96 3.27 1.68
C MET A 483 -41.47 3.21 1.41
N GLY A 484 -42.26 2.55 2.25
CA GLY A 484 -43.70 2.50 2.01
C GLY A 484 -44.06 1.47 0.91
N SER A 485 -45.08 1.77 0.13
CA SER A 485 -45.41 1.06 -1.11
C SER A 485 -44.48 1.41 -2.27
N ASN A 486 -43.60 2.40 -2.10
CA ASN A 486 -42.70 2.89 -3.14
C ASN A 486 -41.43 2.04 -3.22
N LEU A 487 -41.60 0.74 -3.44
CA LEU A 487 -40.47 -0.17 -3.70
C LEU A 487 -40.04 -0.04 -5.17
N ARG A 488 -38.74 -0.17 -5.44
CA ARG A 488 -38.13 -0.01 -6.78
C ARG A 488 -38.96 -0.68 -7.88
N SER A 489 -39.33 0.07 -8.90
CA SER A 489 -39.99 -0.40 -10.13
C SER A 489 -39.33 0.24 -11.34
N GLY A 490 -38.78 -0.56 -12.27
CA GLY A 490 -38.07 -0.08 -13.46
C GLY A 490 -37.09 -1.12 -14.03
N ASP A 491 -36.50 -0.82 -15.19
CA ASP A 491 -35.55 -1.70 -15.91
C ASP A 491 -34.12 -1.58 -15.36
N VAL A 492 -33.71 -0.40 -14.88
CA VAL A 492 -32.44 -0.19 -14.15
C VAL A 492 -32.66 -0.47 -12.67
N LYS A 493 -32.09 -1.57 -12.17
CA LYS A 493 -32.33 -2.06 -10.80
C LYS A 493 -31.09 -2.00 -9.91
N ASP A 494 -29.91 -1.82 -10.49
CA ASP A 494 -28.64 -1.71 -9.78
C ASP A 494 -27.59 -0.94 -10.57
N ALA A 495 -26.44 -0.70 -9.92
CA ALA A 495 -25.31 0.02 -10.49
C ALA A 495 -24.78 -0.63 -11.77
N GLY A 496 -24.81 -1.97 -11.89
CA GLY A 496 -24.39 -2.66 -13.11
C GLY A 496 -25.32 -2.36 -14.28
N ALA A 497 -26.63 -2.39 -14.04
CA ALA A 497 -27.65 -2.00 -15.01
C ALA A 497 -27.55 -0.51 -15.40
N SER A 498 -27.23 0.38 -14.44
CA SER A 498 -27.03 1.82 -14.69
C SER A 498 -25.87 2.07 -15.67
N VAL A 499 -24.75 1.35 -15.48
CA VAL A 499 -23.59 1.39 -16.39
C VAL A 499 -23.93 0.90 -17.80
N VAL A 500 -24.69 -0.18 -17.93
CA VAL A 500 -25.13 -0.71 -19.24
C VAL A 500 -26.09 0.28 -19.92
N ALA A 501 -27.03 0.85 -19.18
CA ALA A 501 -27.95 1.88 -19.67
C ALA A 501 -27.19 3.12 -20.17
N TYR A 502 -26.22 3.63 -19.41
CA TYR A 502 -25.45 4.81 -19.83
C TYR A 502 -24.70 4.59 -21.16
N ALA A 503 -24.20 3.38 -21.38
CA ALA A 503 -23.56 3.04 -22.65
C ALA A 503 -24.53 2.92 -23.81
N ALA A 504 -25.73 2.39 -23.57
CA ALA A 504 -26.81 2.41 -24.56
C ALA A 504 -27.20 3.86 -24.91
N TYR A 505 -27.23 4.76 -23.92
CA TYR A 505 -27.39 6.19 -24.14
C TYR A 505 -26.29 6.77 -25.05
N CYS A 506 -25.01 6.51 -24.75
CA CYS A 506 -23.91 6.98 -25.59
C CYS A 506 -24.02 6.45 -27.03
N ALA A 507 -24.31 5.16 -27.20
CA ALA A 507 -24.46 4.55 -28.53
C ALA A 507 -25.65 5.14 -29.31
N ALA A 508 -26.79 5.37 -28.65
CA ALA A 508 -27.96 5.99 -29.26
C ALA A 508 -27.68 7.46 -29.64
N ARG A 509 -27.02 8.22 -28.76
CA ARG A 509 -26.59 9.61 -29.01
C ARG A 509 -25.65 9.69 -30.22
N ASP A 510 -24.60 8.88 -30.22
CA ASP A 510 -23.58 8.89 -31.27
C ASP A 510 -24.12 8.36 -32.61
N GLY A 511 -25.14 7.49 -32.56
CA GLY A 511 -25.90 7.01 -33.73
C GLY A 511 -26.99 7.95 -34.24
N GLY A 512 -27.22 9.11 -33.59
CA GLY A 512 -28.25 10.09 -33.98
C GLY A 512 -29.68 9.73 -33.56
N HIS A 513 -29.87 8.74 -32.69
CA HIS A 513 -31.17 8.29 -32.18
C HIS A 513 -31.57 9.05 -30.90
N HIS A 514 -31.75 10.37 -31.00
CA HIS A 514 -31.98 11.25 -29.84
C HIS A 514 -33.18 10.85 -28.96
N GLY A 515 -34.30 10.43 -29.55
CA GLY A 515 -35.49 10.03 -28.77
C GLY A 515 -35.34 8.72 -27.99
N GLU A 516 -34.39 7.87 -28.37
CA GLU A 516 -34.01 6.67 -27.59
C GLU A 516 -33.04 7.06 -26.48
N ALA A 517 -32.03 7.89 -26.80
CA ALA A 517 -31.08 8.42 -25.83
C ALA A 517 -31.80 9.14 -24.67
N ASP A 518 -32.76 10.02 -24.96
CA ASP A 518 -33.51 10.76 -23.93
C ASP A 518 -34.30 9.84 -22.98
N LYS A 519 -34.87 8.75 -23.50
CA LYS A 519 -35.60 7.75 -22.69
C LYS A 519 -34.66 7.01 -21.74
N VAL A 520 -33.49 6.61 -22.24
CA VAL A 520 -32.49 5.91 -21.43
C VAL A 520 -31.95 6.85 -20.35
N LEU A 521 -31.63 8.11 -20.69
CA LEU A 521 -31.15 9.10 -19.74
C LEU A 521 -32.20 9.40 -18.64
N ALA A 522 -33.48 9.49 -19.01
CA ALA A 522 -34.57 9.62 -18.04
C ALA A 522 -34.63 8.44 -17.07
N SER A 523 -34.48 7.20 -17.56
CA SER A 523 -34.48 6.01 -16.69
C SER A 523 -33.32 5.97 -15.69
N ILE A 524 -32.14 6.51 -16.06
CA ILE A 524 -30.99 6.66 -15.16
C ILE A 524 -31.26 7.74 -14.12
N SER A 525 -31.84 8.87 -14.56
CA SER A 525 -32.24 9.96 -13.66
C SER A 525 -33.25 9.48 -12.60
N ASP A 526 -34.26 8.72 -13.01
CA ASP A 526 -35.29 8.18 -12.11
C ASP A 526 -34.69 7.22 -11.08
N TYR A 527 -33.73 6.39 -11.48
CA TYR A 527 -33.01 5.47 -10.61
C TYR A 527 -32.21 6.22 -9.53
N ASN A 528 -31.41 7.21 -9.93
CA ASN A 528 -30.57 7.97 -9.01
C ASN A 528 -31.39 8.88 -8.08
N GLN A 529 -32.47 9.49 -8.60
CA GLN A 529 -33.43 10.23 -7.78
C GLN A 529 -34.05 9.33 -6.69
N TYR A 530 -34.39 8.09 -7.02
CA TYR A 530 -34.90 7.11 -6.05
C TYR A 530 -33.87 6.82 -4.95
N ASP A 531 -32.60 6.66 -5.28
CA ASP A 531 -31.53 6.36 -4.30
C ASP A 531 -31.28 7.56 -3.36
N CYS A 532 -31.30 8.78 -3.88
CA CYS A 532 -31.27 10.01 -3.07
C CYS A 532 -32.49 10.11 -2.13
N LEU A 533 -33.70 9.83 -2.64
CA LEU A 533 -34.93 9.84 -1.84
C LEU A 533 -34.94 8.74 -0.77
N SER A 534 -34.38 7.57 -1.07
CA SER A 534 -34.23 6.46 -0.13
C SER A 534 -33.32 6.86 1.03
N THR A 535 -32.24 7.59 0.74
CA THR A 535 -31.32 8.14 1.76
C THR A 535 -32.04 9.15 2.67
N LEU A 536 -32.87 10.03 2.11
CA LEU A 536 -33.72 10.95 2.86
C LEU A 536 -34.66 10.21 3.82
N ARG A 537 -35.45 9.28 3.29
CA ARG A 537 -36.45 8.55 4.07
C ARG A 537 -35.81 7.65 5.13
N LEU A 538 -34.60 7.13 4.87
CA LEU A 538 -33.83 6.40 5.88
C LEU A 538 -33.43 7.32 7.04
N ARG A 539 -32.95 8.54 6.78
CA ARG A 539 -32.61 9.52 7.83
C ARG A 539 -33.81 9.81 8.71
N ASP A 540 -34.94 10.12 8.11
CA ASP A 540 -36.19 10.43 8.84
C ASP A 540 -36.65 9.25 9.69
N TRP A 541 -36.66 8.05 9.10
CA TRP A 541 -37.02 6.83 9.81
C TRP A 541 -36.08 6.51 10.98
N LEU A 542 -34.77 6.74 10.84
CA LEU A 542 -33.83 6.56 11.94
C LEU A 542 -34.16 7.49 13.11
N LEU A 543 -34.51 8.76 12.85
CA LEU A 543 -34.91 9.71 13.89
C LEU A 543 -36.21 9.28 14.60
N GLU A 544 -37.19 8.76 13.86
CA GLU A 544 -38.41 8.19 14.44
C GLU A 544 -38.12 7.00 15.36
N VAL A 545 -37.24 6.09 14.91
CA VAL A 545 -36.80 4.94 15.71
C VAL A 545 -36.06 5.38 16.97
N GLY A 546 -35.22 6.42 16.88
CA GLY A 546 -34.54 7.02 18.02
C GLY A 546 -35.49 7.62 19.05
N ALA A 547 -36.53 8.34 18.59
CA ALA A 547 -37.56 8.91 19.47
C ALA A 547 -38.35 7.82 20.22
N LEU A 548 -38.63 6.69 19.57
CA LEU A 548 -39.29 5.53 20.18
C LEU A 548 -38.40 4.80 21.20
N ALA A 549 -37.11 4.70 20.95
CA ALA A 549 -36.14 4.06 21.85
C ALA A 549 -35.78 4.91 23.09
N GLY A 550 -35.75 6.25 22.96
CA GLY A 550 -35.46 7.19 24.04
C GLY A 550 -36.60 7.38 25.06
N GLY A 551 -37.82 6.93 24.75
CA GLY A 551 -39.00 7.05 25.64
C GLY A 551 -38.96 6.21 26.92
N ALA A 552 -37.97 5.33 27.09
CA ALA A 552 -37.81 4.51 28.30
C ALA A 552 -36.85 5.11 29.35
N ALA A 553 -36.20 6.24 29.06
CA ALA A 553 -35.30 6.94 29.97
C ALA A 553 -35.51 8.47 29.89
N ALA A 554 -36.72 8.93 30.18
CA ALA A 554 -36.97 10.36 30.39
C ALA A 554 -36.61 10.73 31.85
N ALA A 555 -35.60 11.60 31.98
CA ALA A 555 -35.24 12.29 33.20
C ALA A 555 -36.42 13.07 33.78
N GLU A 556 -36.44 13.18 35.12
CA GLU A 556 -37.44 13.95 35.87
C GLU A 556 -37.53 15.42 35.41
N PRO A 557 -38.74 16.02 35.42
CA PRO A 557 -38.92 17.43 35.11
C PRO A 557 -38.53 18.29 36.31
N LEU A 558 -37.49 19.11 36.16
CA LEU A 558 -37.27 20.25 37.05
C LEU A 558 -38.34 21.31 36.74
N ALA A 559 -39.19 21.53 37.74
CA ALA A 559 -40.31 22.45 37.70
C ALA A 559 -39.88 23.92 37.56
N ASP A 560 -40.69 24.65 36.79
CA ASP A 560 -40.77 26.10 36.73
C ASP A 560 -40.96 26.74 38.11
N GLU A 561 -40.15 27.75 38.43
CA GLU A 561 -40.60 28.91 39.20
C GLU A 561 -40.34 30.17 38.38
N ALA A 562 -41.43 30.69 37.81
CA ALA A 562 -41.47 32.02 37.24
C ALA A 562 -41.86 33.07 38.30
N ALA A 563 -41.30 34.27 38.12
CA ALA A 563 -41.80 35.59 38.50
C ALA A 563 -41.31 36.25 39.81
N ALA A 564 -40.34 37.17 39.66
CA ALA A 564 -40.37 38.49 40.29
C ALA A 564 -39.65 39.53 39.41
N GLY A 565 -40.33 40.63 39.09
CA GLY A 565 -40.02 41.54 37.97
C GLY A 565 -38.95 42.62 38.16
N GLY A 566 -38.66 43.32 37.05
CA GLY A 566 -37.91 44.58 36.97
C GLY A 566 -37.70 45.00 35.51
N PRO A 567 -37.88 46.28 35.14
CA PRO A 567 -38.11 46.68 33.75
C PRO A 567 -36.82 46.88 32.95
N ALA A 568 -37.00 46.85 31.63
CA ALA A 568 -36.04 47.14 30.57
C ALA A 568 -34.87 48.07 30.96
N GLY A 569 -33.65 47.54 30.89
CA GLY A 569 -32.39 48.28 30.95
C GLY A 569 -31.48 47.80 29.81
N SER A 570 -31.27 48.69 28.84
CA SER A 570 -30.27 48.58 27.77
C SER A 570 -28.87 48.27 28.32
N MET A 571 -28.19 47.25 27.79
CA MET A 571 -26.77 47.01 28.01
C MET A 571 -26.15 46.23 26.82
N PRO A 572 -24.83 46.35 26.59
CA PRO A 572 -24.26 46.72 25.30
C PRO A 572 -23.74 45.54 24.49
N ALA A 573 -23.54 45.81 23.19
CA ALA A 573 -22.73 45.01 22.31
C ALA A 573 -21.26 45.04 22.78
N ASP A 574 -20.83 44.00 23.48
CA ASP A 574 -19.44 43.57 23.50
C ASP A 574 -19.41 42.09 23.94
N ARG A 575 -19.50 41.20 22.95
CA ARG A 575 -19.07 39.81 23.14
C ARG A 575 -17.54 39.81 23.00
N PRO A 576 -16.78 39.28 23.96
CA PRO A 576 -15.34 39.13 23.79
C PRO A 576 -15.07 38.26 22.55
N GLU A 577 -14.15 38.73 21.71
CA GLU A 577 -13.67 38.01 20.54
C GLU A 577 -13.29 36.58 20.89
N ARG A 578 -13.75 35.65 20.05
CA ARG A 578 -13.31 34.25 20.02
C ARG A 578 -11.79 34.20 20.15
N PRO A 579 -11.20 33.37 21.02
CA PRO A 579 -9.81 32.99 20.85
C PRO A 579 -9.72 32.30 19.49
N GLU A 580 -8.94 32.89 18.56
CA GLU A 580 -8.63 32.27 17.28
C GLU A 580 -8.06 30.87 17.53
N ARG A 581 -8.81 29.83 17.14
CA ARG A 581 -8.22 28.54 16.82
C ARG A 581 -7.19 28.82 15.72
N PRO A 582 -5.96 28.28 15.76
CA PRO A 582 -4.97 28.58 14.73
C PRO A 582 -5.59 28.27 13.38
N ALA A 583 -5.74 29.30 12.55
CA ALA A 583 -6.26 29.17 11.19
C ALA A 583 -5.44 28.11 10.45
N PRO A 584 -6.04 27.32 9.56
CA PRO A 584 -5.25 26.49 8.66
C PRO A 584 -4.24 27.41 7.96
N ALA A 585 -2.97 26.99 7.90
CA ALA A 585 -1.99 27.68 7.07
C ALA A 585 -2.51 27.62 5.62
N GLU A 586 -2.96 28.76 5.10
CA GLU A 586 -3.41 28.94 3.72
C GLU A 586 -2.36 28.39 2.74
N GLU A 587 -2.78 28.03 1.53
CA GLU A 587 -1.83 27.79 0.44
C GLU A 587 -0.87 28.98 0.33
N THR A 588 0.42 28.70 0.20
CA THR A 588 1.37 29.82 0.14
C THR A 588 1.16 30.55 -1.19
N PRO A 589 1.35 31.89 -1.25
CA PRO A 589 1.22 32.63 -2.51
C PRO A 589 2.08 32.06 -3.62
N GLU A 590 3.24 31.48 -3.27
CA GLU A 590 4.10 30.76 -4.21
C GLU A 590 3.47 29.45 -4.72
N GLU A 591 2.79 28.67 -3.88
CA GLU A 591 2.08 27.44 -4.30
C GLU A 591 0.95 27.78 -5.27
N THR A 592 0.12 28.78 -4.94
CA THR A 592 -0.98 29.25 -5.79
C THR A 592 -0.48 29.71 -7.15
N ARG A 593 0.57 30.54 -7.19
CA ARG A 593 1.15 31.04 -8.45
C ARG A 593 1.67 29.92 -9.35
N LEU A 594 2.32 28.89 -8.78
CA LEU A 594 2.79 27.76 -9.57
C LEU A 594 1.62 26.90 -10.08
N ARG A 595 0.57 26.70 -9.27
CA ARG A 595 -0.65 26.00 -9.70
C ARG A 595 -1.40 26.74 -10.80
N GLU A 596 -1.54 28.07 -10.70
CA GLU A 596 -2.16 28.90 -11.74
C GLU A 596 -1.43 28.74 -13.07
N TYR A 597 -0.09 28.81 -13.06
CA TYR A 597 0.71 28.56 -14.26
C TYR A 597 0.48 27.16 -14.85
N LEU A 598 0.40 26.13 -14.00
CA LEU A 598 0.15 24.75 -14.45
C LEU A 598 -1.28 24.57 -15.01
N ALA A 599 -2.26 25.27 -14.44
CA ALA A 599 -3.65 25.24 -14.89
C ALA A 599 -3.85 25.87 -16.28
N ASP A 600 -2.98 26.82 -16.66
CA ASP A 600 -2.98 27.45 -17.98
C ASP A 600 -2.27 26.61 -19.06
N LEU A 601 -1.64 25.49 -18.71
CA LEU A 601 -0.96 24.62 -19.67
C LEU A 601 -1.97 23.80 -20.50
N PRO A 602 -1.66 23.49 -21.77
CA PRO A 602 -2.50 22.61 -22.59
C PRO A 602 -2.63 21.21 -21.96
N ASP A 603 -3.86 20.73 -21.79
CA ASP A 603 -4.19 19.40 -21.27
C ASP A 603 -4.19 18.29 -22.33
N ASN A 604 -3.95 18.66 -23.59
CA ASN A 604 -3.97 17.77 -24.75
C ASN A 604 -2.62 17.07 -25.04
N ARG A 605 -1.62 17.23 -24.18
CA ARG A 605 -0.30 16.58 -24.32
C ARG A 605 0.33 16.24 -22.96
N PRO A 606 1.27 15.29 -22.91
CA PRO A 606 2.09 15.08 -21.72
C PRO A 606 2.90 16.33 -21.35
N TRP A 607 3.14 16.51 -20.06
CA TRP A 607 4.04 17.55 -19.54
C TRP A 607 5.49 17.30 -19.95
N THR A 608 6.20 18.37 -20.25
CA THR A 608 7.66 18.39 -20.41
C THR A 608 8.35 18.14 -19.06
N ASP A 609 9.64 17.85 -19.09
CA ASP A 609 10.43 17.66 -17.87
C ASP A 609 10.46 18.91 -16.98
N ASP A 610 10.44 20.11 -17.58
CA ASP A 610 10.37 21.38 -16.86
C ASP A 610 8.99 21.59 -16.22
N GLU A 611 7.90 21.36 -16.95
CA GLU A 611 6.53 21.46 -16.43
C GLU A 611 6.30 20.49 -15.27
N ARG A 612 6.78 19.24 -15.39
CA ARG A 612 6.72 18.26 -14.30
C ARG A 612 7.57 18.67 -13.10
N ALA A 613 8.75 19.25 -13.33
CA ALA A 613 9.57 19.78 -12.24
C ALA A 613 8.90 20.96 -11.52
N ILE A 614 8.17 21.83 -12.24
CA ILE A 614 7.37 22.91 -11.65
C ILE A 614 6.23 22.33 -10.80
N ALA A 615 5.52 21.31 -11.30
CA ALA A 615 4.50 20.60 -10.53
C ALA A 615 5.07 19.97 -9.25
N LEU A 616 6.25 19.34 -9.33
CA LEU A 616 6.94 18.80 -8.15
C LEU A 616 7.34 19.89 -7.14
N VAL A 617 7.76 21.08 -7.59
CA VAL A 617 8.06 22.21 -6.70
C VAL A 617 6.77 22.71 -6.02
N ALA A 618 5.67 22.84 -6.76
CA ALA A 618 4.36 23.21 -6.19
C ALA A 618 3.83 22.14 -5.22
N ALA A 619 4.05 20.86 -5.50
CA ALA A 619 3.69 19.79 -4.59
C ALA A 619 4.59 19.77 -3.34
N ALA A 620 5.87 20.13 -3.47
CA ALA A 620 6.82 20.17 -2.36
C ALA A 620 6.49 21.28 -1.35
N THR A 621 5.98 22.45 -1.78
CA THR A 621 5.61 23.55 -0.86
C THR A 621 4.54 23.12 0.14
N GLY A 622 3.54 22.36 -0.30
CA GLY A 622 2.50 21.80 0.57
C GLY A 622 2.83 20.44 1.21
N TYR A 623 4.04 19.88 1.00
CA TYR A 623 4.40 18.52 1.45
C TYR A 623 4.22 18.32 2.96
N HIS A 624 4.93 19.10 3.79
CA HIS A 624 4.85 18.97 5.24
C HIS A 624 3.47 19.32 5.80
N ARG A 625 2.73 20.23 5.14
CA ARG A 625 1.34 20.54 5.49
C ARG A 625 0.46 19.30 5.29
N ARG A 626 0.56 18.62 4.15
CA ARG A 626 -0.20 17.39 3.82
C ARG A 626 0.17 16.21 4.74
N GLU A 627 1.45 16.00 5.03
CA GLU A 627 1.92 14.99 5.99
C GLU A 627 1.34 15.23 7.39
N ARG A 628 1.37 16.47 7.88
CA ARG A 628 0.74 16.83 9.17
C ARG A 628 -0.78 16.68 9.15
N LYS A 629 -1.45 17.05 8.06
CA LYS A 629 -2.91 16.92 7.92
C LYS A 629 -3.35 15.48 8.14
N GLN A 630 -2.68 14.51 7.52
CA GLN A 630 -3.00 13.09 7.67
C GLN A 630 -2.90 12.65 9.14
N PHE A 631 -1.83 13.04 9.83
CA PHE A 631 -1.69 12.75 11.26
C PHE A 631 -2.90 13.27 12.05
N TRP A 632 -3.31 14.51 11.80
CA TRP A 632 -4.43 15.12 12.53
C TRP A 632 -5.77 14.44 12.22
N TRP A 633 -6.02 14.05 10.97
CA TRP A 633 -7.21 13.26 10.61
C TRP A 633 -7.23 11.94 11.37
N GLN A 634 -6.14 11.17 11.32
CA GLN A 634 -6.04 9.91 12.06
C GLN A 634 -6.11 10.12 13.58
N HIS A 635 -5.63 11.25 14.11
CA HIS A 635 -5.73 11.58 15.53
C HIS A 635 -7.17 11.86 15.95
N PHE A 636 -7.92 12.70 15.22
CA PHE A 636 -9.30 13.01 15.56
C PHE A 636 -10.25 11.83 15.32
N ASP A 637 -10.07 11.10 14.21
CA ASP A 637 -10.80 9.85 13.97
C ASP A 637 -10.60 8.86 15.13
N ARG A 638 -9.38 8.78 15.69
CA ARG A 638 -9.09 7.97 16.88
C ARG A 638 -9.83 8.46 18.11
N VAL A 639 -9.73 9.75 18.42
CA VAL A 639 -10.35 10.34 19.62
C VAL A 639 -11.87 10.13 19.63
N GLU A 640 -12.51 10.17 18.46
CA GLU A 640 -13.95 9.95 18.29
C GLU A 640 -14.35 8.46 18.25
N ALA A 641 -13.48 7.58 17.74
CA ALA A 641 -13.78 6.16 17.63
C ALA A 641 -13.82 5.43 18.99
N PRO A 642 -14.68 4.41 19.18
CA PRO A 642 -14.60 3.52 20.34
C PRO A 642 -13.24 2.78 20.43
N VAL A 643 -12.71 2.60 21.65
CA VAL A 643 -11.41 1.94 21.90
C VAL A 643 -11.34 0.53 21.31
N ASP A 644 -12.47 -0.19 21.27
CA ASP A 644 -12.57 -1.54 20.69
C ASP A 644 -12.15 -1.61 19.21
N ASN A 645 -12.25 -0.48 18.49
CA ASN A 645 -11.88 -0.38 17.08
C ASN A 645 -10.37 -0.11 16.87
N TRP A 646 -9.60 0.07 17.95
CA TRP A 646 -8.18 0.38 17.86
C TRP A 646 -7.29 -0.85 17.86
N SER A 647 -7.85 -2.04 18.09
CA SER A 647 -7.10 -3.31 18.16
C SER A 647 -6.23 -3.58 16.91
N ASP A 648 -6.66 -3.10 15.74
CA ASP A 648 -5.95 -3.24 14.47
C ASP A 648 -5.15 -1.98 14.06
N GLN A 649 -5.15 -0.90 14.87
CA GLN A 649 -4.46 0.35 14.56
C GLN A 649 -3.03 0.36 15.09
N ARG A 650 -2.06 0.91 14.33
CA ARG A 650 -0.66 0.97 14.77
C ARG A 650 -0.42 2.07 15.80
N ASN A 651 0.66 1.90 16.58
CA ASN A 651 1.18 2.89 17.51
C ASN A 651 0.14 3.31 18.56
N VAL A 652 -0.61 2.32 19.06
CA VAL A 652 -1.58 2.44 20.14
C VAL A 652 -1.21 1.46 21.26
N PHE A 653 -1.16 1.94 22.50
CA PHE A 653 -1.05 1.10 23.69
C PHE A 653 -2.34 1.23 24.49
N LEU A 654 -3.08 0.13 24.63
CA LEU A 654 -4.32 0.09 25.39
C LEU A 654 -4.01 -0.23 26.84
N VAL A 655 -4.35 0.70 27.74
CA VAL A 655 -4.06 0.56 29.18
C VAL A 655 -5.14 -0.32 29.81
N SER A 656 -4.74 -1.49 30.32
CA SER A 656 -5.61 -2.37 31.11
C SER A 656 -5.67 -1.97 32.58
N SER A 657 -4.56 -1.45 33.12
CA SER A 657 -4.48 -0.92 34.48
C SER A 657 -3.30 0.04 34.61
N ALA A 658 -3.41 1.05 35.48
CA ALA A 658 -2.34 2.01 35.76
C ALA A 658 -2.06 2.11 37.27
N GLU A 659 -0.78 2.13 37.64
CA GLU A 659 -0.29 2.27 39.01
C GLU A 659 0.47 3.61 39.16
N VAL A 660 0.20 4.35 40.24
CA VAL A 660 0.95 5.57 40.58
C VAL A 660 2.23 5.19 41.31
N ALA A 661 3.38 5.23 40.64
CA ALA A 661 4.67 4.91 41.25
C ALA A 661 5.20 6.06 42.12
N SER A 662 4.98 7.30 41.70
CA SER A 662 5.20 8.50 42.51
C SER A 662 4.19 9.56 42.15
N ASP A 663 3.45 10.08 43.14
CA ASP A 663 2.45 11.11 42.91
C ASP A 663 3.09 12.49 42.66
N TRP A 664 2.28 13.48 42.30
CA TRP A 664 2.69 14.83 41.90
C TRP A 664 3.63 15.51 42.90
N ALA A 665 4.92 15.59 42.54
CA ALA A 665 5.97 16.19 43.37
C ALA A 665 6.93 17.08 42.55
N LEU A 666 7.57 18.05 43.21
CA LEU A 666 8.68 18.79 42.58
C LEU A 666 9.93 17.91 42.55
N VAL A 667 10.44 17.60 41.36
CA VAL A 667 11.62 16.72 41.20
C VAL A 667 12.87 17.38 41.79
N LYS A 668 12.96 18.71 41.73
CA LYS A 668 14.05 19.51 42.32
C LYS A 668 13.50 20.78 42.96
N PRO A 669 14.12 21.33 44.04
CA PRO A 669 13.67 22.56 44.69
C PRO A 669 13.61 23.81 43.79
N ARG A 670 14.32 23.80 42.65
CA ARG A 670 14.35 24.89 41.66
C ARG A 670 13.29 24.74 40.55
N GLU A 671 12.64 23.59 40.45
CA GLU A 671 11.60 23.37 39.45
C GLU A 671 10.27 23.95 39.92
N ARG A 672 9.50 24.52 38.99
CA ARG A 672 8.22 25.20 39.28
C ARG A 672 6.98 24.33 38.99
N MET A 673 7.16 23.18 38.34
CA MET A 673 6.08 22.30 37.88
C MET A 673 6.22 20.93 38.53
N ARG A 674 5.13 20.39 39.07
CA ARG A 674 5.13 19.04 39.65
C ARG A 674 5.20 17.98 38.55
N THR A 675 5.78 16.83 38.88
CA THR A 675 5.86 15.65 38.01
C THR A 675 5.33 14.44 38.79
N ARG A 676 4.56 13.56 38.14
CA ARG A 676 4.19 12.23 38.66
C ARG A 676 4.71 11.14 37.73
N VAL A 677 4.94 9.95 38.26
CA VAL A 677 5.39 8.78 37.51
C VAL A 677 4.34 7.70 37.62
N LEU A 678 3.90 7.17 36.48
CA LEU A 678 2.91 6.09 36.38
C LEU A 678 3.53 4.85 35.73
N ARG A 679 3.14 3.67 36.19
CA ARG A 679 3.37 2.40 35.49
C ARG A 679 2.06 1.95 34.86
N LEU A 680 2.06 1.85 33.54
CA LEU A 680 0.91 1.44 32.75
C LEU A 680 1.09 -0.01 32.32
N ARG A 681 0.11 -0.85 32.63
CA ARG A 681 0.05 -2.24 32.19
C ARG A 681 -1.02 -2.36 31.11
N GLY A 682 -0.68 -2.97 29.98
CA GLY A 682 -1.57 -2.97 28.83
C GLY A 682 -1.06 -3.79 27.67
N THR A 683 -1.82 -3.76 26.57
CA THR A 683 -1.49 -4.44 25.32
C THR A 683 -1.07 -3.41 24.28
N MET A 684 0.08 -3.63 23.66
CA MET A 684 0.52 -2.87 22.49
C MET A 684 -0.20 -3.43 21.27
N THR A 685 -0.83 -2.57 20.49
CA THR A 685 -1.36 -2.94 19.18
C THR A 685 -0.21 -3.34 18.24
N GLU A 686 -0.50 -4.27 17.33
CA GLU A 686 0.55 -4.96 16.57
C GLU A 686 1.32 -4.01 15.63
N GLY A 687 2.65 -4.03 15.75
CA GLY A 687 3.53 -3.12 14.99
C GLY A 687 3.82 -1.79 15.68
N SER A 688 3.33 -1.57 16.90
CA SER A 688 3.72 -0.43 17.74
C SER A 688 5.16 -0.52 18.23
N ASP A 689 5.85 0.62 18.28
CA ASP A 689 7.28 0.70 18.61
C ASP A 689 7.55 1.66 19.78
N PHE A 690 6.88 1.41 20.90
CA PHE A 690 7.12 2.16 22.14
C PHE A 690 8.54 1.86 22.66
N ARG A 691 9.37 2.92 22.79
CA ARG A 691 10.78 2.82 23.22
C ARG A 691 11.04 3.72 24.43
N ALA A 692 12.03 3.36 25.25
CA ALA A 692 12.56 4.29 26.24
C ALA A 692 13.04 5.59 25.55
N GLU A 693 12.87 6.71 26.24
CA GLU A 693 13.21 8.07 25.79
C GLU A 693 12.40 8.63 24.61
N SER A 694 11.39 7.89 24.12
CA SER A 694 10.44 8.39 23.12
C SER A 694 9.30 9.17 23.75
N THR A 695 8.66 10.06 22.97
CA THR A 695 7.51 10.86 23.39
C THR A 695 6.23 10.39 22.71
N TRP A 696 5.12 10.44 23.44
CA TRP A 696 3.82 9.89 23.03
C TRP A 696 2.66 10.79 23.50
N CYS A 697 1.53 10.70 22.80
CA CYS A 697 0.27 11.25 23.24
C CYS A 697 -0.38 10.30 24.27
N ARG A 698 -0.95 10.85 25.34
CA ARG A 698 -1.74 10.11 26.32
C ARG A 698 -3.20 10.52 26.24
N LEU A 699 -4.12 9.56 26.38
CA LEU A 699 -5.57 9.74 26.26
C LEU A 699 -6.27 9.43 27.58
N TYR A 700 -7.38 10.13 27.85
CA TYR A 700 -8.24 9.97 29.02
C TYR A 700 -9.71 9.83 28.59
N ASP A 701 -10.46 8.98 29.28
CA ASP A 701 -11.91 8.88 29.09
C ASP A 701 -12.65 10.13 29.61
N ALA A 702 -13.89 10.29 29.15
CA ALA A 702 -14.78 11.34 29.64
C ALA A 702 -15.38 10.96 31.02
N PRO A 703 -15.51 11.90 31.97
CA PRO A 703 -15.15 13.31 31.88
C PRO A 703 -13.64 13.58 31.99
N PRO A 704 -13.12 14.58 31.27
CA PRO A 704 -11.68 14.87 31.20
C PRO A 704 -11.16 15.65 32.42
N PRO A 705 -9.83 15.69 32.64
CA PRO A 705 -9.23 16.60 33.62
C PRO A 705 -9.54 18.08 33.32
N ASP A 706 -9.82 18.86 34.36
CA ASP A 706 -10.10 20.29 34.24
C ASP A 706 -8.98 21.03 33.49
N GLY A 707 -9.36 21.78 32.46
CA GLY A 707 -8.45 22.54 31.60
C GLY A 707 -7.78 21.74 30.46
N MET A 708 -8.06 20.44 30.34
CA MET A 708 -7.49 19.58 29.27
C MET A 708 -8.32 19.57 27.97
N THR A 709 -9.60 19.95 28.01
CA THR A 709 -10.47 20.08 26.82
C THR A 709 -10.61 21.52 26.35
N ALA A 710 -10.78 21.70 25.03
CA ALA A 710 -11.21 22.97 24.47
C ALA A 710 -12.65 23.30 24.95
N PRO A 711 -13.00 24.57 25.18
CA PRO A 711 -14.33 24.96 25.68
C PRO A 711 -15.51 24.54 24.77
N ASP A 712 -15.23 24.21 23.52
CA ASP A 712 -16.21 23.91 22.46
C ASP A 712 -16.09 22.47 21.93
N ALA A 713 -15.48 21.56 22.69
CA ALA A 713 -15.45 20.12 22.36
C ALA A 713 -16.85 19.49 22.53
N ALA A 714 -17.25 18.61 21.60
CA ALA A 714 -18.54 17.92 21.67
C ALA A 714 -18.66 17.07 22.95
N PRO A 715 -19.86 16.97 23.58
CA PRO A 715 -20.07 16.12 24.75
C PRO A 715 -19.67 14.67 24.48
N GLY A 716 -18.86 14.07 25.36
CA GLY A 716 -18.40 12.67 25.23
C GLY A 716 -17.05 12.47 24.51
N THR A 717 -16.38 13.54 24.08
CA THR A 717 -15.06 13.47 23.43
C THR A 717 -13.95 13.15 24.45
N ARG A 718 -13.02 12.24 24.12
CA ARG A 718 -11.85 11.92 24.98
C ARG A 718 -10.87 13.09 25.05
N ALA A 719 -10.24 13.28 26.20
CA ALA A 719 -9.15 14.26 26.35
C ALA A 719 -7.80 13.62 26.03
N PHE A 720 -6.83 14.45 25.64
CA PHE A 720 -5.49 14.00 25.30
C PHE A 720 -4.41 15.01 25.69
N SER A 721 -3.17 14.53 25.80
CA SER A 721 -1.99 15.38 26.05
C SER A 721 -0.75 14.82 25.35
N PHE A 722 -0.08 15.66 24.58
CA PHE A 722 1.14 15.34 23.84
C PHE A 722 2.41 15.44 24.70
N GLY A 723 3.53 14.91 24.20
CA GLY A 723 4.85 15.05 24.82
C GLY A 723 5.09 14.19 26.07
N THR A 724 4.34 13.10 26.25
CA THR A 724 4.54 12.17 27.38
C THR A 724 5.81 11.35 27.15
N ARG A 725 6.82 11.50 28.00
CA ARG A 725 8.07 10.76 27.87
C ARG A 725 7.94 9.36 28.49
N ILE A 726 8.34 8.35 27.72
CA ILE A 726 8.52 6.99 28.22
C ILE A 726 9.91 6.87 28.82
N SER A 727 9.99 6.43 30.07
CA SER A 727 11.27 6.18 30.75
C SER A 727 11.72 4.73 30.62
N GLU A 728 10.78 3.79 30.60
CA GLU A 728 11.07 2.36 30.55
C GLU A 728 9.94 1.61 29.84
N VAL A 729 10.31 0.55 29.12
CA VAL A 729 9.39 -0.43 28.51
C VAL A 729 9.90 -1.82 28.85
N ALA A 730 9.06 -2.63 29.50
CA ALA A 730 9.41 -3.98 29.93
C ALA A 730 8.26 -4.97 29.67
N PRO A 731 8.54 -6.24 29.33
CA PRO A 731 7.50 -7.26 29.24
C PRO A 731 6.84 -7.50 30.61
N ALA A 732 5.53 -7.74 30.65
CA ALA A 732 4.89 -8.13 31.89
C ALA A 732 5.36 -9.55 32.30
N PRO A 733 5.76 -9.75 33.57
CA PRO A 733 6.35 -11.02 34.02
C PRO A 733 5.37 -12.20 34.04
N ASP A 734 4.07 -11.94 34.03
CA ASP A 734 2.98 -12.91 34.20
C ASP A 734 2.17 -13.19 32.93
N ASN A 735 2.18 -12.28 31.94
CA ASN A 735 1.52 -12.49 30.66
C ASN A 735 2.40 -11.95 29.51
N PRO A 736 2.90 -12.82 28.60
CA PRO A 736 3.75 -12.39 27.48
C PRO A 736 3.04 -11.48 26.47
N GLU A 737 1.71 -11.39 26.48
CA GLU A 737 0.94 -10.46 25.63
C GLU A 737 0.84 -9.04 26.24
N HIS A 738 1.21 -8.87 27.51
CA HIS A 738 1.12 -7.58 28.20
C HIS A 738 2.51 -6.93 28.34
N THR A 739 2.54 -5.61 28.22
CA THR A 739 3.73 -4.78 28.40
C THR A 739 3.51 -3.81 29.56
N ILE A 740 4.58 -3.51 30.29
CA ILE A 740 4.63 -2.45 31.30
C ILE A 740 5.39 -1.27 30.70
N ILE A 741 4.74 -0.11 30.64
CA ILE A 741 5.33 1.16 30.19
C ILE A 741 5.35 2.14 31.38
N THR A 742 6.54 2.63 31.72
CA THR A 742 6.71 3.65 32.77
C THR A 742 6.76 5.03 32.13
N ILE A 743 5.76 5.87 32.45
CA ILE A 743 5.66 7.24 31.93
C ILE A 743 5.88 8.28 33.02
N ALA A 744 6.37 9.45 32.62
CA ALA A 744 6.43 10.64 33.47
C ALA A 744 5.44 11.70 32.96
N GLU A 745 4.58 12.18 33.83
CA GLU A 745 3.65 13.27 33.55
C GLU A 745 4.10 14.54 34.26
N ARG A 746 4.04 15.67 33.56
CA ARG A 746 4.42 16.97 34.09
C ARG A 746 3.24 17.93 34.06
N GLU A 747 3.07 18.67 35.15
CA GLU A 747 2.10 19.74 35.26
C GLU A 747 2.38 20.81 34.18
N SER A 748 1.33 21.45 33.66
CA SER A 748 1.43 22.54 32.69
C SER A 748 0.75 23.80 33.22
N GLY A 749 1.06 24.97 32.66
CA GLY A 749 0.41 26.21 33.07
C GLY A 749 -1.10 26.25 32.79
N LYS A 750 -1.62 25.34 31.96
CA LYS A 750 -3.05 25.23 31.59
C LYS A 750 -3.78 24.10 32.35
N VAL A 751 -3.06 23.10 32.84
CA VAL A 751 -3.61 21.90 33.48
C VAL A 751 -2.83 21.65 34.76
N ALA A 752 -3.48 21.92 35.90
CA ALA A 752 -2.94 21.66 37.24
C ALA A 752 -2.87 20.16 37.55
N ALA A 753 -2.25 19.76 38.67
CA ALA A 753 -2.25 18.36 39.10
C ALA A 753 -3.67 17.76 39.21
N TYR A 754 -3.88 16.57 38.62
CA TYR A 754 -5.17 15.86 38.57
C TYR A 754 -5.04 14.36 38.92
N PRO A 755 -6.14 13.68 39.32
CA PRO A 755 -6.11 12.26 39.69
C PRO A 755 -6.31 11.28 38.51
N HIS A 756 -6.92 11.71 37.40
CA HIS A 756 -7.27 10.85 36.25
C HIS A 756 -6.10 10.00 35.76
N LEU A 757 -6.37 8.76 35.34
CA LEU A 757 -5.40 7.83 34.80
C LEU A 757 -5.59 7.68 33.29
N PRO A 758 -4.51 7.53 32.50
CA PRO A 758 -4.63 7.38 31.05
C PRO A 758 -5.23 6.03 30.68
N VAL A 759 -6.06 6.02 29.63
CA VAL A 759 -6.70 4.81 29.07
C VAL A 759 -5.95 4.27 27.85
N ALA A 760 -5.15 5.12 27.19
CA ALA A 760 -4.29 4.71 26.09
C ALA A 760 -3.09 5.65 25.91
N LEU A 761 -2.06 5.14 25.22
CA LEU A 761 -1.02 5.96 24.60
C LEU A 761 -1.11 5.84 23.07
N THR A 762 -0.94 6.95 22.35
CA THR A 762 -0.94 7.01 20.88
C THR A 762 0.20 7.87 20.36
N GLU A 763 0.47 7.84 19.05
CA GLU A 763 1.50 8.69 18.42
C GLU A 763 1.45 10.15 18.89
N ASP A 764 2.65 10.71 19.10
CA ASP A 764 2.81 12.11 19.49
C ASP A 764 2.63 13.06 18.30
N GLN A 765 2.53 14.35 18.58
CA GLN A 765 2.38 15.37 17.54
C GLN A 765 3.57 15.38 16.55
N PRO A 766 3.34 15.69 15.25
CA PRO A 766 4.40 15.80 14.26
C PRO A 766 5.47 16.83 14.64
N LEU A 767 6.71 16.58 14.22
CA LEU A 767 7.82 17.53 14.41
C LEU A 767 7.58 18.84 13.64
N GLY A 768 8.00 19.96 14.23
CA GLY A 768 7.93 21.27 13.57
C GLY A 768 8.94 21.39 12.43
N THR A 769 8.46 21.72 11.23
CA THR A 769 9.26 21.75 9.98
C THR A 769 9.43 23.16 9.39
N ALA A 770 9.27 24.21 10.21
CA ALA A 770 9.23 25.61 9.76
C ALA A 770 10.44 26.04 8.92
N SER A 771 11.67 25.65 9.29
CA SER A 771 12.88 25.99 8.53
C SER A 771 12.94 25.30 7.17
N ILE A 772 12.43 24.06 7.10
CA ILE A 772 12.37 23.26 5.88
C ILE A 772 11.31 23.85 4.94
N GLU A 773 10.11 24.14 5.44
CA GLU A 773 9.04 24.82 4.70
C GLU A 773 9.49 26.17 4.16
N THR A 774 10.21 26.96 4.96
CA THR A 774 10.78 28.24 4.52
C THR A 774 11.81 28.06 3.39
N ALA A 775 12.64 27.02 3.45
CA ALA A 775 13.62 26.71 2.40
C ALA A 775 12.93 26.33 1.08
N ILE A 776 11.89 25.48 1.13
CA ILE A 776 11.12 25.08 -0.06
C ILE A 776 10.37 26.29 -0.64
N ALA A 777 9.72 27.10 0.20
CA ALA A 777 9.05 28.33 -0.23
C ALA A 777 10.01 29.31 -0.91
N GLY A 778 11.26 29.41 -0.41
CA GLY A 778 12.31 30.19 -1.06
C GLY A 778 12.62 29.71 -2.48
N ILE A 779 12.70 28.40 -2.69
CA ILE A 779 12.93 27.80 -4.02
C ILE A 779 11.71 28.03 -4.92
N ALA A 780 10.49 27.79 -4.41
CA ALA A 780 9.26 28.03 -5.15
C ALA A 780 9.11 29.49 -5.60
N ARG A 781 9.54 30.45 -4.76
CA ARG A 781 9.57 31.87 -5.11
C ARG A 781 10.51 32.16 -6.27
N ILE A 782 11.72 31.57 -6.25
CA ILE A 782 12.69 31.72 -7.35
C ILE A 782 12.09 31.13 -8.63
N VAL A 783 11.59 29.89 -8.59
CA VAL A 783 10.95 29.22 -9.74
C VAL A 783 9.81 30.06 -10.29
N GLY A 784 8.88 30.49 -9.44
CA GLY A 784 7.73 31.31 -9.84
C GLY A 784 8.12 32.65 -10.46
N SER A 785 9.29 33.20 -10.11
CA SER A 785 9.82 34.45 -10.67
C SER A 785 10.51 34.26 -12.03
N THR A 786 10.94 33.05 -12.39
CA THR A 786 11.66 32.74 -13.64
C THR A 786 10.83 31.98 -14.66
N LEU A 787 9.59 31.61 -14.34
CA LEU A 787 8.67 30.94 -15.25
C LEU A 787 8.58 31.64 -16.63
N PRO A 788 8.55 30.88 -17.74
CA PRO A 788 8.45 29.41 -17.81
C PRO A 788 9.80 28.67 -17.65
N SER A 789 10.92 29.38 -17.49
CA SER A 789 12.25 28.77 -17.40
C SER A 789 12.65 28.42 -15.95
N LEU A 790 13.28 27.26 -15.76
CA LEU A 790 13.81 26.85 -14.45
C LEU A 790 15.28 27.28 -14.28
N PRO A 791 15.67 27.78 -13.09
CA PRO A 791 17.06 28.16 -12.84
C PRO A 791 17.96 26.94 -12.74
N ASN A 792 19.25 27.15 -12.99
CA ASN A 792 20.29 26.13 -12.79
C ASN A 792 20.52 25.92 -11.30
N GLN A 793 19.97 24.83 -10.76
CA GLN A 793 20.05 24.51 -9.34
C GLN A 793 20.01 22.98 -9.19
N PRO A 794 20.87 22.39 -8.33
CA PRO A 794 21.06 20.93 -8.33
C PRO A 794 19.82 20.14 -7.89
N GLY A 795 18.97 20.70 -7.01
CA GLY A 795 17.69 20.12 -6.64
C GLY A 795 16.70 20.10 -7.81
N LEU A 796 16.64 21.16 -8.62
CA LEU A 796 15.79 21.21 -9.82
C LEU A 796 16.29 20.28 -10.93
N ASP A 797 17.61 20.13 -11.09
CA ASP A 797 18.21 19.15 -12.02
C ASP A 797 17.76 17.71 -11.68
N ILE A 798 17.64 17.38 -10.38
CA ILE A 798 17.09 16.09 -9.91
C ILE A 798 15.61 15.95 -10.30
N LEU A 799 14.78 16.97 -10.05
CA LEU A 799 13.35 16.92 -10.40
C LEU A 799 13.12 16.73 -11.91
N ARG A 800 13.98 17.33 -12.74
CA ARG A 800 13.98 17.15 -14.20
C ARG A 800 14.50 15.80 -14.68
N LYS A 801 15.14 14.99 -13.81
CA LYS A 801 15.92 13.80 -14.18
C LYS A 801 16.98 14.10 -15.26
N GLN A 802 17.47 15.33 -15.27
CA GLN A 802 18.47 15.81 -16.22
C GLN A 802 19.81 15.14 -15.90
N PRO A 803 20.59 14.67 -16.89
CA PRO A 803 21.97 14.25 -16.66
C PRO A 803 22.76 15.34 -15.91
N PRO A 804 23.62 14.98 -14.95
CA PRO A 804 24.50 15.91 -14.25
C PRO A 804 25.22 16.85 -15.22
N ARG A 805 25.23 18.15 -14.91
CA ARG A 805 25.91 19.16 -15.73
C ARG A 805 27.38 19.23 -15.34
N PHE A 806 28.24 19.09 -16.33
CA PHE A 806 29.70 19.11 -16.20
C PHE A 806 30.26 20.28 -17.00
N SER A 807 31.36 20.87 -16.50
CA SER A 807 31.98 22.05 -17.12
C SER A 807 32.78 21.67 -18.37
N THR A 808 33.49 20.54 -18.32
CA THR A 808 34.37 20.07 -19.39
C THR A 808 34.15 18.61 -19.76
N LEU A 809 33.65 17.78 -18.84
CA LEU A 809 33.38 16.37 -19.10
C LEU A 809 32.06 16.17 -19.87
N PRO A 810 31.96 15.16 -20.76
CA PRO A 810 30.71 14.83 -21.43
C PRO A 810 29.71 14.07 -20.54
N GLY A 811 30.14 13.65 -19.36
CA GLY A 811 29.38 12.85 -18.39
C GLY A 811 30.24 12.46 -17.18
N PRO A 812 29.75 11.59 -16.28
CA PRO A 812 30.54 11.11 -15.16
C PRO A 812 31.86 10.50 -15.62
N ALA A 813 32.95 10.78 -14.90
CA ALA A 813 34.27 10.25 -15.21
C ALA A 813 34.29 8.71 -15.25
N GLU A 814 35.09 8.13 -16.15
CA GLU A 814 35.20 6.68 -16.25
C GLU A 814 35.81 6.07 -14.98
N VAL A 815 35.27 4.92 -14.57
CA VAL A 815 35.78 4.16 -13.44
C VAL A 815 36.92 3.26 -13.92
N LEU A 816 38.13 3.54 -13.44
CA LEU A 816 39.30 2.73 -13.73
C LEU A 816 39.36 1.54 -12.76
N HIS A 817 39.93 0.43 -13.22
CA HIS A 817 40.20 -0.75 -12.39
C HIS A 817 41.67 -0.73 -11.95
N GLY A 818 41.91 -0.91 -10.65
CA GLY A 818 43.27 -1.04 -10.12
C GLY A 818 43.92 -2.39 -10.46
N ASP A 819 45.19 -2.57 -10.09
CA ASP A 819 45.98 -3.78 -10.39
C ASP A 819 45.36 -5.09 -9.86
N GLY A 820 44.49 -5.01 -8.84
CA GLY A 820 43.73 -6.12 -8.29
C GLY A 820 42.35 -6.37 -8.93
N GLY A 821 42.02 -5.66 -10.02
CA GLY A 821 40.74 -5.74 -10.73
C GLY A 821 39.58 -4.96 -10.08
N ALA A 822 39.77 -4.40 -8.89
CA ALA A 822 38.74 -3.62 -8.19
C ALA A 822 38.55 -2.22 -8.81
N ALA A 823 37.30 -1.81 -8.95
CA ALA A 823 36.92 -0.50 -9.48
C ALA A 823 37.24 0.64 -8.49
N ASP A 824 38.00 1.67 -8.95
CA ASP A 824 38.34 2.85 -8.17
C ASP A 824 37.28 3.96 -8.31
N TYR A 825 36.13 3.72 -7.68
CA TYR A 825 35.03 4.67 -7.66
C TYR A 825 35.39 5.98 -6.94
N ALA A 826 36.25 5.95 -5.92
CA ALA A 826 36.61 7.15 -5.18
C ALA A 826 37.30 8.18 -6.08
N THR A 827 38.18 7.72 -6.98
CA THR A 827 38.86 8.60 -7.94
C THR A 827 37.91 9.15 -9.00
N ALA A 828 37.07 8.30 -9.59
CA ALA A 828 36.09 8.72 -10.59
C ALA A 828 35.06 9.72 -10.03
N ILE A 829 34.55 9.46 -8.83
CA ILE A 829 33.60 10.35 -8.14
C ILE A 829 34.26 11.68 -7.80
N THR A 830 35.48 11.69 -7.24
CA THR A 830 36.21 12.95 -6.97
C THR A 830 36.44 13.76 -8.24
N ALA A 831 36.87 13.12 -9.34
CA ALA A 831 37.07 13.81 -10.63
C ALA A 831 35.77 14.41 -11.17
N SER A 832 34.67 13.67 -11.08
CA SER A 832 33.34 14.14 -11.50
C SER A 832 32.86 15.32 -10.68
N LEU A 833 33.01 15.26 -9.34
CA LEU A 833 32.58 16.35 -8.46
C LEU A 833 33.37 17.64 -8.68
N ARG A 834 34.66 17.54 -9.02
CA ARG A 834 35.50 18.71 -9.35
C ARG A 834 35.02 19.44 -10.61
N ASP A 835 34.57 18.70 -11.63
CA ASP A 835 34.11 19.27 -12.89
C ASP A 835 32.61 19.63 -12.91
N LEU A 836 31.86 19.20 -11.88
CA LEU A 836 30.42 19.40 -11.76
C LEU A 836 30.06 20.90 -11.71
N ASP A 837 29.20 21.33 -12.65
CA ASP A 837 28.74 22.72 -12.80
C ASP A 837 27.42 22.96 -12.05
N GLY A 838 27.52 23.16 -10.74
CA GLY A 838 26.37 23.54 -9.91
C GLY A 838 25.20 22.55 -9.98
N SER A 839 25.49 21.25 -10.10
CA SER A 839 24.53 20.17 -10.34
C SER A 839 24.66 19.07 -9.27
N TYR A 840 24.06 17.90 -9.51
CA TYR A 840 24.10 16.75 -8.60
C TYR A 840 24.91 15.60 -9.20
N LEU A 841 25.36 14.67 -8.36
CA LEU A 841 25.92 13.39 -8.76
C LEU A 841 25.30 12.28 -7.92
N ALA A 842 24.71 11.27 -8.56
CA ALA A 842 24.07 10.16 -7.88
C ALA A 842 24.99 8.93 -7.78
N VAL A 843 25.01 8.27 -6.63
CA VAL A 843 25.73 7.01 -6.41
C VAL A 843 24.80 6.04 -5.69
N GLN A 844 24.45 4.97 -6.38
CA GLN A 844 23.77 3.83 -5.79
C GLN A 844 24.81 2.84 -5.26
N GLY A 845 24.77 2.59 -3.95
CA GLY A 845 25.65 1.64 -3.27
C GLY A 845 24.89 0.46 -2.65
N PRO A 846 24.71 -0.65 -3.38
CA PRO A 846 24.13 -1.89 -2.85
C PRO A 846 24.83 -2.44 -1.59
N PRO A 847 24.23 -3.40 -0.86
CA PRO A 847 24.81 -4.01 0.33
C PRO A 847 26.23 -4.55 0.14
N GLY A 848 27.14 -4.12 1.02
CA GLY A 848 28.52 -4.59 1.05
C GLY A 848 29.42 -3.98 -0.03
N THR A 849 28.95 -3.01 -0.81
CA THR A 849 29.75 -2.38 -1.89
C THR A 849 30.73 -1.31 -1.40
N GLY A 850 30.76 -1.03 -0.10
CA GLY A 850 31.67 -0.04 0.47
C GLY A 850 31.24 1.40 0.26
N LYS A 851 29.94 1.69 0.07
CA LYS A 851 29.38 3.04 -0.09
C LYS A 851 29.99 4.08 0.86
N THR A 852 29.94 3.82 2.17
CA THR A 852 30.47 4.72 3.20
C THR A 852 31.99 4.85 3.15
N PHE A 853 32.70 3.78 2.78
CA PHE A 853 34.15 3.81 2.57
C PHE A 853 34.53 4.68 1.38
N VAL A 854 33.88 4.51 0.23
CA VAL A 854 34.09 5.33 -0.97
C VAL A 854 33.79 6.81 -0.67
N ALA A 855 32.66 7.08 0.00
CA ALA A 855 32.27 8.42 0.41
C ALA A 855 33.30 9.09 1.34
N ALA A 856 33.80 8.36 2.34
CA ALA A 856 34.83 8.85 3.26
C ALA A 856 36.11 9.28 2.52
N HIS A 857 36.56 8.50 1.54
CA HIS A 857 37.75 8.85 0.73
C HIS A 857 37.51 10.04 -0.18
N VAL A 858 36.32 10.16 -0.78
CA VAL A 858 35.93 11.32 -1.60
C VAL A 858 35.91 12.58 -0.73
N ILE A 859 35.28 12.53 0.45
CA ILE A 859 35.22 13.64 1.41
C ILE A 859 36.62 14.04 1.84
N GLY A 860 37.47 13.08 2.25
CA GLY A 860 38.84 13.34 2.68
C GLY A 860 39.68 14.09 1.64
N ARG A 861 39.62 13.64 0.38
CA ARG A 861 40.33 14.29 -0.74
C ARG A 861 39.87 15.73 -0.95
N LEU A 862 38.55 15.96 -1.00
CA LEU A 862 37.98 17.28 -1.25
C LEU A 862 38.19 18.25 -0.06
N VAL A 863 38.08 17.77 1.19
CA VAL A 863 38.38 18.60 2.37
C VAL A 863 39.86 19.01 2.38
N ALA A 864 40.78 18.10 2.02
CA ALA A 864 42.20 18.43 1.88
C ALA A 864 42.48 19.47 0.78
N GLU A 865 41.62 19.55 -0.24
CA GLU A 865 41.64 20.60 -1.28
C GLU A 865 40.99 21.92 -0.84
N GLY A 866 40.49 22.00 0.40
CA GLY A 866 39.89 23.21 0.95
C GLY A 866 38.37 23.31 0.78
N TRP A 867 37.69 22.24 0.36
CA TRP A 867 36.23 22.27 0.18
C TRP A 867 35.50 22.29 1.53
N LYS A 868 34.42 23.07 1.59
CA LYS A 868 33.46 23.04 2.71
C LYS A 868 32.35 22.05 2.39
N ILE A 869 32.29 20.96 3.16
CA ILE A 869 31.41 19.83 2.89
C ILE A 869 30.40 19.65 4.03
N GLY A 870 29.12 19.54 3.68
CA GLY A 870 28.07 19.14 4.61
C GLY A 870 27.70 17.67 4.44
N VAL A 871 27.33 17.01 5.54
CA VAL A 871 26.73 15.67 5.56
C VAL A 871 25.35 15.74 6.19
N VAL A 872 24.34 15.28 5.45
CA VAL A 872 22.95 15.15 5.91
C VAL A 872 22.44 13.74 5.69
N GLY A 873 21.54 13.29 6.56
CA GLY A 873 20.85 12.01 6.46
C GLY A 873 19.56 12.01 7.27
N GLN A 874 18.85 10.88 7.26
CA GLN A 874 17.56 10.71 7.95
C GLN A 874 17.67 10.69 9.48
N SER A 875 18.83 10.32 10.03
CA SER A 875 19.05 10.26 11.48
C SER A 875 20.44 10.75 11.87
N HIS A 876 20.59 11.13 13.15
CA HIS A 876 21.89 11.53 13.69
C HIS A 876 22.94 10.42 13.57
N ASN A 877 22.56 9.16 13.81
CA ASN A 877 23.47 8.01 13.73
C ASN A 877 24.03 7.81 12.31
N VAL A 878 23.22 8.03 11.26
CA VAL A 878 23.67 7.93 9.86
C VAL A 878 24.75 8.98 9.59
N VAL A 879 24.49 10.23 9.99
CA VAL A 879 25.45 11.34 9.84
C VAL A 879 26.74 11.06 10.60
N GLU A 880 26.65 10.71 11.89
CA GLU A 880 27.81 10.43 12.73
C GLU A 880 28.65 9.27 12.20
N ASN A 881 28.03 8.21 11.69
CA ASN A 881 28.74 7.09 11.09
C ASN A 881 29.60 7.52 9.89
N LEU A 882 29.08 8.36 9.00
CA LEU A 882 29.84 8.87 7.87
C LEU A 882 30.96 9.82 8.31
N LEU A 883 30.72 10.70 9.29
CA LEU A 883 31.76 11.56 9.87
C LEU A 883 32.91 10.75 10.49
N CYS A 884 32.57 9.76 11.31
CA CYS A 884 33.56 8.84 11.90
C CYS A 884 34.36 8.10 10.83
N CYS A 885 33.71 7.62 9.76
CA CYS A 885 34.39 6.96 8.65
C CYS A 885 35.30 7.93 7.88
N ALA A 886 34.86 9.17 7.65
CA ALA A 886 35.66 10.21 6.99
C ALA A 886 36.94 10.53 7.78
N ILE A 887 36.87 10.55 9.11
CA ILE A 887 38.04 10.69 9.98
C ILE A 887 38.92 9.43 9.92
N ALA A 888 38.35 8.27 10.22
CA ALA A 888 39.12 7.04 10.42
C ALA A 888 39.74 6.47 9.13
N THR A 889 39.05 6.60 8.00
CA THR A 889 39.45 6.01 6.71
C THR A 889 39.69 7.05 5.63
N GLY A 890 38.97 8.18 5.66
CA GLY A 890 39.15 9.29 4.71
C GLY A 890 40.32 10.21 5.05
N GLY A 891 40.87 10.14 6.27
CA GLY A 891 41.98 10.98 6.72
C GLY A 891 41.60 12.43 7.04
N VAL A 892 40.32 12.72 7.29
CA VAL A 892 39.87 14.05 7.72
C VAL A 892 40.35 14.33 9.15
N ASP A 893 40.98 15.48 9.36
CA ASP A 893 41.41 15.93 10.69
C ASP A 893 40.18 16.21 11.58
N PRO A 894 40.04 15.56 12.77
CA PRO A 894 38.92 15.81 13.67
C PRO A 894 38.74 17.27 14.10
N ALA A 895 39.80 18.09 14.05
CA ALA A 895 39.74 19.51 14.40
C ALA A 895 38.93 20.35 13.39
N VAL A 896 38.75 19.86 12.15
CA VAL A 896 37.94 20.51 11.10
C VAL A 896 36.59 19.83 10.90
N VAL A 897 36.10 19.13 11.92
CA VAL A 897 34.79 18.46 11.92
C VAL A 897 33.89 19.08 12.98
N ALA A 898 32.67 19.49 12.61
CA ALA A 898 31.67 20.01 13.56
C ALA A 898 30.30 19.36 13.40
N LYS A 899 29.71 18.93 14.52
CA LYS A 899 28.31 18.46 14.59
C LYS A 899 27.80 18.55 16.03
N LYS A 900 26.65 19.22 16.20
CA LYS A 900 25.90 19.23 17.46
C LYS A 900 25.43 17.82 17.87
N LEU A 901 25.60 17.49 19.15
CA LEU A 901 25.09 16.25 19.74
C LEU A 901 23.73 16.48 20.41
N ASN A 902 22.81 15.53 20.24
CA ASN A 902 21.51 15.56 20.96
C ASN A 902 21.67 15.18 22.44
N ALA A 903 22.64 14.31 22.74
CA ALA A 903 23.01 13.89 24.07
C ALA A 903 24.54 13.69 24.14
N PRO A 904 25.19 13.99 25.28
CA PRO A 904 26.63 13.77 25.44
C PRO A 904 27.00 12.29 25.27
N HIS A 905 27.92 12.01 24.34
CA HIS A 905 28.55 10.70 24.15
C HIS A 905 29.90 10.87 23.45
N ASP A 906 30.72 9.83 23.45
CA ASP A 906 32.06 9.87 22.88
C ASP A 906 32.02 9.96 21.35
N VAL A 907 32.64 11.01 20.81
CA VAL A 907 32.82 11.25 19.38
C VAL A 907 34.25 11.71 19.10
N PRO A 908 34.81 11.43 17.92
CA PRO A 908 36.21 11.75 17.62
C PRO A 908 36.48 13.25 17.38
N TRP A 909 35.46 14.08 17.15
CA TRP A 909 35.59 15.53 16.91
C TRP A 909 35.35 16.36 18.18
N SER A 910 35.97 17.55 18.26
CA SER A 910 35.86 18.44 19.43
C SER A 910 34.76 19.49 19.34
N LEU A 911 34.28 19.80 18.14
CA LEU A 911 33.28 20.86 17.88
C LEU A 911 31.86 20.26 17.90
N ALA A 912 31.25 20.21 19.09
CA ALA A 912 30.00 19.53 19.37
C ALA A 912 28.90 20.40 20.01
N GLY A 913 29.19 21.69 20.22
CA GLY A 913 28.33 22.67 20.87
C GLY A 913 27.39 23.43 19.94
N ASP A 914 26.56 24.28 20.54
CA ASP A 914 25.68 25.20 19.81
C ASP A 914 26.50 26.28 19.10
N GLY A 915 26.27 26.47 17.79
CA GLY A 915 26.96 27.49 16.99
C GLY A 915 28.31 27.07 16.40
N ASP A 916 28.88 25.95 16.83
CA ASP A 916 30.17 25.44 16.34
C ASP A 916 30.18 25.20 14.83
N VAL A 917 29.06 24.72 14.27
CA VAL A 917 28.91 24.52 12.82
C VAL A 917 29.07 25.85 12.06
N ALA A 918 28.39 26.90 12.52
CA ALA A 918 28.48 28.22 11.89
C ALA A 918 29.90 28.79 12.00
N GLN A 919 30.52 28.67 13.17
CA GLN A 919 31.89 29.15 13.41
C GLN A 919 32.92 28.43 12.52
N LEU A 920 32.78 27.11 12.36
CA LEU A 920 33.68 26.34 11.50
C LEU A 920 33.48 26.68 10.02
N LEU A 921 32.24 26.93 9.59
CA LEU A 921 31.95 27.38 8.22
C LEU A 921 32.51 28.77 7.91
N GLU A 922 32.70 29.63 8.90
CA GLU A 922 33.35 30.94 8.73
C GLU A 922 34.88 30.84 8.66
N SER A 923 35.46 29.74 9.16
CA SER A 923 36.90 29.52 9.18
C SER A 923 37.48 29.33 7.76
N PRO A 924 38.75 29.72 7.51
CA PRO A 924 39.42 29.48 6.25
C PRO A 924 39.83 28.00 6.10
N GLY A 925 39.85 27.50 4.86
CA GLY A 925 40.19 26.11 4.55
C GLY A 925 38.96 25.19 4.45
N GLY A 926 39.23 23.91 4.24
CA GLY A 926 38.21 22.88 4.10
C GLY A 926 37.72 22.41 5.45
N CYS A 927 36.44 22.07 5.53
CA CYS A 927 35.83 21.56 6.75
C CYS A 927 34.69 20.59 6.43
N LEU A 928 34.33 19.80 7.43
CA LEU A 928 33.25 18.82 7.35
C LEU A 928 32.23 19.08 8.45
N VAL A 929 31.01 19.43 8.07
CA VAL A 929 29.91 19.68 9.02
C VAL A 929 28.81 18.64 8.89
N GLY A 930 28.24 18.20 10.00
CA GLY A 930 27.15 17.21 10.01
C GLY A 930 25.89 17.72 10.69
N GLY A 931 24.72 17.36 10.15
CA GLY A 931 23.45 17.68 10.77
C GLY A 931 22.25 17.05 10.06
N THR A 932 21.06 17.21 10.64
CA THR A 932 19.81 16.79 10.00
C THR A 932 19.34 17.86 9.00
N ALA A 933 18.22 17.62 8.31
CA ALA A 933 17.61 18.61 7.42
C ALA A 933 17.37 19.97 8.12
N TRP A 934 17.09 19.98 9.42
CA TRP A 934 16.95 21.21 10.22
C TRP A 934 18.26 21.99 10.34
N THR A 935 19.40 21.33 10.47
CA THR A 935 20.71 22.01 10.49
C THR A 935 20.99 22.65 9.13
N MET A 936 20.80 21.90 8.05
CA MET A 936 21.06 22.36 6.67
C MET A 936 20.08 23.45 6.20
N THR A 937 18.86 23.44 6.73
CA THR A 937 17.83 24.48 6.48
C THR A 937 17.76 25.53 7.59
N GLY A 938 18.65 25.49 8.57
CA GLY A 938 18.71 26.42 9.68
C GLY A 938 19.57 27.65 9.41
N LYS A 939 19.77 28.44 10.47
CA LYS A 939 20.65 29.61 10.49
C LYS A 939 22.15 29.26 10.56
N GLU A 940 22.48 28.05 11.01
CA GLU A 940 23.87 27.59 11.17
C GLU A 940 24.56 27.31 9.84
N VAL A 941 23.79 27.02 8.79
CA VAL A 941 24.29 26.76 7.43
C VAL A 941 23.64 27.75 6.46
N PRO A 942 24.31 28.88 6.17
CA PRO A 942 23.84 29.85 5.20
C PRO A 942 23.67 29.24 3.80
N ALA A 943 22.75 29.78 3.00
CA ALA A 943 22.53 29.29 1.63
C ALA A 943 23.80 29.42 0.77
N GLY A 944 24.12 28.35 0.03
CA GLY A 944 25.32 28.28 -0.83
C GLY A 944 26.67 28.33 -0.10
N SER A 945 26.69 28.19 1.24
CA SER A 945 27.93 28.23 2.04
C SER A 945 28.80 26.98 1.88
N LEU A 946 28.22 25.87 1.45
CA LEU A 946 28.91 24.62 1.20
C LEU A 946 29.27 24.48 -0.29
N ASP A 947 30.46 23.96 -0.57
CA ASP A 947 30.85 23.59 -1.93
C ASP A 947 30.20 22.26 -2.36
N LEU A 948 29.95 21.38 -1.39
CA LEU A 948 29.27 20.09 -1.57
C LEU A 948 28.38 19.75 -0.37
N LEU A 949 27.16 19.28 -0.64
CA LEU A 949 26.34 18.59 0.35
C LEU A 949 26.23 17.11 -0.02
N VAL A 950 26.65 16.25 0.89
CA VAL A 950 26.50 14.79 0.80
C VAL A 950 25.20 14.40 1.50
N ILE A 951 24.29 13.82 0.75
CA ILE A 951 23.04 13.25 1.27
C ILE A 951 23.27 11.74 1.40
N ASP A 952 23.55 11.26 2.61
CA ASP A 952 23.69 9.83 2.89
C ASP A 952 22.32 9.18 3.14
N GLU A 953 22.20 7.92 2.77
CA GLU A 953 20.92 7.19 2.66
C GLU A 953 19.87 7.95 1.81
N ALA A 954 20.29 8.54 0.69
CA ALA A 954 19.44 9.23 -0.29
C ALA A 954 18.37 8.31 -0.95
N GLY A 955 18.46 6.99 -0.76
CA GLY A 955 17.39 6.03 -1.09
C GLY A 955 16.20 6.07 -0.12
N GLN A 956 16.36 6.77 1.01
CA GLN A 956 15.35 7.00 2.04
C GLN A 956 15.06 8.50 2.24
N PHE A 957 15.63 9.39 1.44
CA PHE A 957 15.53 10.85 1.62
C PHE A 957 14.59 11.45 0.56
N CYS A 958 13.40 11.88 0.97
CA CYS A 958 12.35 12.33 0.03
C CYS A 958 12.76 13.54 -0.82
N LEU A 959 12.14 13.71 -1.99
CA LEU A 959 12.39 14.81 -2.91
C LEU A 959 12.11 16.18 -2.28
N ALA A 960 11.04 16.32 -1.49
CA ALA A 960 10.73 17.58 -0.80
C ALA A 960 11.87 18.03 0.13
N ASN A 961 12.38 17.12 0.96
CA ASN A 961 13.51 17.41 1.84
C ASN A 961 14.82 17.60 1.04
N THR A 962 15.03 16.83 -0.03
CA THR A 962 16.18 16.98 -0.93
C THR A 962 16.23 18.39 -1.52
N LEU A 963 15.07 18.86 -2.01
CA LEU A 963 14.91 20.21 -2.53
C LEU A 963 15.20 21.24 -1.43
N ALA A 964 14.65 21.08 -0.23
CA ALA A 964 14.88 21.99 0.88
C ALA A 964 16.37 22.14 1.26
N VAL A 965 17.07 21.01 1.46
CA VAL A 965 18.49 21.03 1.88
C VAL A 965 19.42 21.44 0.73
N SER A 966 18.99 21.31 -0.53
CA SER A 966 19.79 21.70 -1.69
C SER A 966 20.18 23.18 -1.70
N ARG A 967 19.45 24.05 -0.96
CA ARG A 967 19.84 25.46 -0.79
C ARG A 967 21.19 25.64 -0.10
N ALA A 968 21.64 24.68 0.68
CA ALA A 968 22.83 24.82 1.53
C ALA A 968 24.14 24.78 0.71
N ALA A 969 24.12 24.17 -0.47
CA ALA A 969 25.32 23.87 -1.23
C ALA A 969 25.22 24.22 -2.71
N LYS A 970 26.38 24.37 -3.34
CA LYS A 970 26.51 24.55 -4.80
C LYS A 970 26.35 23.23 -5.56
N ARG A 971 26.71 22.10 -4.95
CA ARG A 971 26.72 20.76 -5.54
C ARG A 971 26.13 19.73 -4.59
N LEU A 972 25.53 18.68 -5.13
CA LEU A 972 24.99 17.57 -4.35
C LEU A 972 25.66 16.24 -4.70
N LEU A 973 25.97 15.44 -3.69
CA LEU A 973 26.32 14.02 -3.84
C LEU A 973 25.25 13.17 -3.16
N LEU A 974 24.47 12.42 -3.94
CA LEU A 974 23.44 11.52 -3.43
C LEU A 974 24.05 10.14 -3.22
N LEU A 975 24.07 9.64 -1.99
CA LEU A 975 24.58 8.32 -1.65
C LEU A 975 23.47 7.49 -1.01
N GLY A 976 23.19 6.30 -1.53
CA GLY A 976 22.20 5.45 -0.89
C GLY A 976 21.86 4.22 -1.72
N ASP A 977 20.79 3.56 -1.35
CA ASP A 977 20.24 2.46 -2.12
C ASP A 977 18.71 2.46 -2.05
N PRO A 978 18.00 2.82 -3.13
CA PRO A 978 16.54 2.82 -3.15
C PRO A 978 15.94 1.40 -3.06
N GLN A 979 16.76 0.35 -3.20
CA GLN A 979 16.34 -1.05 -3.09
C GLN A 979 16.41 -1.61 -1.66
N GLN A 980 16.82 -0.77 -0.68
CA GLN A 980 16.72 -1.06 0.76
C GLN A 980 15.48 -0.40 1.35
N LEU A 981 15.32 -0.42 2.69
CA LEU A 981 14.09 0.04 3.35
C LEU A 981 13.66 1.43 2.87
N PRO A 982 12.42 1.64 2.37
CA PRO A 982 11.96 2.96 1.96
C PRO A 982 11.62 3.85 3.16
N GLN A 983 11.49 5.16 2.92
CA GLN A 983 10.90 6.08 3.89
C GLN A 983 9.41 5.77 4.06
N VAL A 984 8.88 5.97 5.27
CA VAL A 984 7.43 5.93 5.52
C VAL A 984 6.87 7.34 5.33
N SER A 985 5.99 7.52 4.35
CA SER A 985 5.14 8.71 4.17
C SER A 985 3.71 8.36 4.59
N GLN A 986 3.00 9.33 5.19
CA GLN A 986 1.63 9.15 5.65
C GLN A 986 0.63 9.92 4.78
N GLY A 987 1.04 11.04 4.19
CA GLY A 987 0.20 11.93 3.38
C GLY A 987 0.05 11.47 1.93
N ALA A 988 -1.09 11.78 1.33
CA ALA A 988 -1.25 11.72 -0.11
C ALA A 988 -0.73 13.02 -0.74
N HIS A 989 0.01 12.92 -1.84
CA HIS A 989 0.59 14.05 -2.55
C HIS A 989 0.15 14.04 -4.02
N PRO A 990 -0.10 15.21 -4.62
CA PRO A 990 -0.53 15.30 -6.03
C PRO A 990 0.58 14.84 -6.99
N GLU A 991 1.83 15.04 -6.59
CA GLU A 991 3.03 14.59 -7.30
C GLU A 991 3.88 13.73 -6.35
N PRO A 992 4.75 12.84 -6.86
CA PRO A 992 5.54 11.89 -6.06
C PRO A 992 6.71 12.54 -5.29
N VAL A 993 6.46 13.64 -4.57
CA VAL A 993 7.46 14.39 -3.79
C VAL A 993 7.90 13.66 -2.51
N ASP A 994 7.17 12.63 -2.11
CA ASP A 994 7.46 11.69 -1.03
C ASP A 994 8.45 10.58 -1.45
N GLU A 995 8.66 10.36 -2.75
CA GLU A 995 9.68 9.44 -3.25
C GLU A 995 11.09 9.88 -2.87
N SER A 996 12.00 8.92 -2.71
CA SER A 996 13.41 9.22 -2.45
C SER A 996 14.11 9.77 -3.70
N ALA A 997 15.10 10.65 -3.52
CA ALA A 997 15.83 11.25 -4.63
C ALA A 997 16.47 10.19 -5.56
N LEU A 998 17.05 9.12 -5.00
CA LEU A 998 17.59 8.04 -5.81
C LEU A 998 16.50 7.17 -6.47
N GLY A 999 15.36 6.96 -5.80
CA GLY A 999 14.22 6.25 -6.39
C GLY A 999 13.66 6.99 -7.61
N TRP A 1000 13.46 8.31 -7.47
CA TRP A 1000 13.01 9.19 -8.54
C TRP A 1000 13.92 9.13 -9.76
N LEU A 1001 15.24 9.25 -9.55
CA LEU A 1001 16.24 9.19 -10.61
C LEU A 1001 16.35 7.81 -11.27
N ALA A 1002 16.15 6.73 -10.51
CA ALA A 1002 16.14 5.38 -11.05
C ALA A 1002 14.94 5.14 -11.98
N ALA A 1003 13.86 5.92 -11.85
CA ALA A 1003 12.73 5.97 -12.79
C ALA A 1003 12.12 4.58 -13.08
N GLY A 1004 11.94 3.77 -12.04
CA GLY A 1004 11.38 2.42 -12.15
C GLY A 1004 12.41 1.31 -12.38
N HIS A 1005 13.67 1.64 -12.67
CA HIS A 1005 14.76 0.67 -12.70
C HIS A 1005 15.22 0.30 -11.29
N SER A 1006 15.67 -0.94 -11.10
CA SER A 1006 16.25 -1.36 -9.83
C SER A 1006 17.67 -0.81 -9.64
N THR A 1007 18.33 -0.46 -10.75
CA THR A 1007 19.69 0.08 -10.78
C THR A 1007 19.76 1.45 -11.46
N LEU A 1008 20.65 2.31 -10.97
CA LEU A 1008 20.82 3.66 -11.48
C LEU A 1008 21.30 3.64 -12.96
N PRO A 1009 20.68 4.43 -13.85
CA PRO A 1009 21.15 4.62 -15.21
C PRO A 1009 22.56 5.24 -15.25
N PRO A 1010 23.51 4.72 -16.06
CA PRO A 1010 24.90 5.21 -16.10
C PRO A 1010 25.05 6.70 -16.43
N ARG A 1011 24.11 7.27 -17.20
CA ARG A 1011 24.10 8.70 -17.55
C ARG A 1011 23.81 9.63 -16.37
N LEU A 1012 23.27 9.11 -15.26
CA LEU A 1012 22.86 9.89 -14.09
C LEU A 1012 23.89 9.81 -12.94
N GLY A 1013 24.83 8.87 -13.01
CA GLY A 1013 25.83 8.66 -11.97
C GLY A 1013 26.34 7.23 -11.91
N TYR A 1014 26.74 6.78 -10.72
CA TYR A 1014 27.46 5.52 -10.51
C TYR A 1014 26.60 4.46 -9.82
N PHE A 1015 26.70 3.22 -10.30
CA PHE A 1015 26.26 2.03 -9.60
C PHE A 1015 27.50 1.27 -9.11
N LEU A 1016 27.64 1.10 -7.78
CA LEU A 1016 28.75 0.33 -7.21
C LEU A 1016 28.48 -1.17 -7.40
N ALA A 1017 29.18 -1.80 -8.35
CA ALA A 1017 28.85 -3.14 -8.81
C ALA A 1017 29.43 -4.28 -7.95
N ASP A 1018 30.47 -4.02 -7.15
CA ASP A 1018 31.22 -5.07 -6.44
C ASP A 1018 30.93 -5.10 -4.93
N SER A 1019 30.30 -6.18 -4.46
CA SER A 1019 30.08 -6.43 -3.03
C SER A 1019 31.27 -7.14 -2.39
N TRP A 1020 31.86 -6.53 -1.37
CA TRP A 1020 32.97 -7.06 -0.55
C TRP A 1020 32.49 -8.00 0.58
N ARG A 1021 31.17 -8.10 0.76
CA ARG A 1021 30.53 -8.93 1.80
C ARG A 1021 30.22 -10.33 1.29
N MET A 1022 29.46 -10.43 0.21
CA MET A 1022 28.74 -11.65 -0.16
C MET A 1022 29.55 -12.55 -1.09
N HIS A 1023 29.59 -13.85 -0.80
CA HIS A 1023 30.08 -14.88 -1.71
C HIS A 1023 29.23 -14.94 -3.00
N PRO A 1024 29.79 -15.27 -4.19
CA PRO A 1024 29.07 -15.28 -5.47
C PRO A 1024 27.72 -16.00 -5.49
N GLY A 1025 27.59 -17.12 -4.76
CA GLY A 1025 26.31 -17.86 -4.65
C GLY A 1025 25.20 -17.04 -3.99
N LEU A 1026 25.49 -16.35 -2.89
CA LEU A 1026 24.54 -15.49 -2.19
C LEU A 1026 24.33 -14.15 -2.93
N CYS A 1027 25.43 -13.56 -3.42
CA CYS A 1027 25.40 -12.30 -4.14
C CYS A 1027 24.51 -12.39 -5.39
N ARG A 1028 24.55 -13.51 -6.13
CA ARG A 1028 23.69 -13.72 -7.30
C ARG A 1028 22.20 -13.72 -6.96
N ALA A 1029 21.81 -14.35 -5.84
CA ALA A 1029 20.42 -14.37 -5.39
C ALA A 1029 19.93 -12.95 -5.03
N VAL A 1030 20.74 -12.20 -4.28
CA VAL A 1030 20.48 -10.80 -3.93
C VAL A 1030 20.46 -9.91 -5.18
N SER A 1031 21.40 -10.12 -6.11
CA SER A 1031 21.50 -9.36 -7.35
C SER A 1031 20.31 -9.56 -8.26
N ARG A 1032 19.79 -10.79 -8.37
CA ARG A 1032 18.57 -11.06 -9.11
C ARG A 1032 17.36 -10.47 -8.38
N LEU A 1033 17.33 -10.60 -7.05
CA LEU A 1033 16.23 -10.07 -6.24
C LEU A 1033 16.14 -8.55 -6.37
N SER A 1034 17.22 -7.77 -6.39
CA SER A 1034 17.11 -6.32 -6.20
C SER A 1034 17.96 -5.46 -7.13
N TYR A 1035 18.78 -6.03 -8.00
CA TYR A 1035 19.77 -5.27 -8.75
C TYR A 1035 19.93 -5.72 -10.21
N GLU A 1036 18.87 -6.28 -10.82
CA GLU A 1036 18.85 -6.66 -12.25
C GLU A 1036 20.02 -7.57 -12.69
N GLY A 1037 20.60 -8.35 -11.76
CA GLY A 1037 21.79 -9.16 -12.05
C GLY A 1037 23.11 -8.38 -12.18
N ARG A 1038 23.13 -7.07 -11.91
CA ARG A 1038 24.31 -6.18 -12.05
C ARG A 1038 25.23 -6.16 -10.83
N LEU A 1039 24.78 -6.64 -9.66
CA LEU A 1039 25.59 -6.74 -8.45
C LEU A 1039 26.43 -8.03 -8.47
N GLN A 1040 27.73 -7.90 -8.28
CA GLN A 1040 28.71 -8.98 -8.31
C GLN A 1040 29.47 -9.06 -6.99
N SER A 1041 30.20 -10.15 -6.78
CA SER A 1041 31.09 -10.30 -5.63
C SER A 1041 32.48 -9.78 -5.98
N ALA A 1042 33.03 -8.92 -5.14
CA ALA A 1042 34.42 -8.52 -5.23
C ALA A 1042 35.33 -9.78 -5.11
N PRO A 1043 36.53 -9.78 -5.75
CA PRO A 1043 37.45 -10.92 -5.68
C PRO A 1043 37.78 -11.39 -4.25
N ALA A 1044 37.84 -10.48 -3.27
CA ALA A 1044 38.09 -10.86 -1.88
C ALA A 1044 36.93 -11.68 -1.26
N ALA A 1045 35.68 -11.38 -1.63
CA ALA A 1045 34.50 -12.05 -1.09
C ALA A 1045 34.30 -13.45 -1.67
N SER A 1046 34.82 -13.72 -2.87
CA SER A 1046 34.77 -15.05 -3.50
C SER A 1046 35.73 -16.06 -2.87
N LEU A 1047 36.70 -15.60 -2.06
CA LEU A 1047 37.65 -16.46 -1.33
C LEU A 1047 37.12 -16.98 0.01
N ARG A 1048 35.90 -16.59 0.38
CA ARG A 1048 35.20 -17.09 1.56
C ARG A 1048 34.85 -18.57 1.38
N SER A 1049 34.82 -19.35 2.46
CA SER A 1049 34.35 -20.74 2.40
C SER A 1049 33.81 -21.24 3.73
N LEU A 1050 32.76 -22.06 3.68
CA LEU A 1050 32.20 -22.80 4.81
C LEU A 1050 32.18 -24.29 4.48
N GLU A 1051 32.59 -25.12 5.43
CA GLU A 1051 32.56 -26.59 5.32
C GLU A 1051 31.11 -27.12 5.20
N ASP A 1052 30.94 -28.22 4.44
CA ASP A 1052 29.71 -29.02 4.25
C ASP A 1052 28.46 -28.35 3.64
N LEU A 1053 28.30 -27.03 3.74
CA LEU A 1053 27.08 -26.33 3.35
C LEU A 1053 27.32 -25.34 2.20
N PRO A 1054 26.59 -25.45 1.07
CA PRO A 1054 26.81 -24.56 -0.06
C PRO A 1054 26.40 -23.10 0.25
N PRO A 1055 26.98 -22.12 -0.45
CA PRO A 1055 26.58 -20.73 -0.37
C PRO A 1055 25.27 -20.49 -1.12
N GLY A 1056 24.55 -19.41 -0.77
CA GLY A 1056 23.29 -19.03 -1.43
C GLY A 1056 22.12 -18.87 -0.46
N VAL A 1057 20.90 -18.96 -1.00
CA VAL A 1057 19.66 -18.88 -0.22
C VAL A 1057 18.96 -20.23 -0.27
N GLU A 1058 18.63 -20.78 0.90
CA GLU A 1058 17.82 -21.99 1.07
C GLU A 1058 16.46 -21.62 1.66
N THR A 1059 15.37 -22.22 1.16
CA THR A 1059 14.07 -22.18 1.85
C THR A 1059 13.83 -23.52 2.53
N VAL A 1060 13.50 -23.48 3.82
CA VAL A 1060 13.02 -24.61 4.61
C VAL A 1060 11.53 -24.41 4.89
N PHE A 1061 10.74 -25.39 4.47
CA PHE A 1061 9.31 -25.43 4.74
C PHE A 1061 9.03 -26.09 6.08
N VAL A 1062 8.23 -25.42 6.92
CA VAL A 1062 7.79 -25.94 8.23
C VAL A 1062 6.27 -25.93 8.24
N GLU A 1063 5.65 -27.09 8.40
CA GLU A 1063 4.19 -27.20 8.43
C GLU A 1063 3.62 -26.60 9.73
N HIS A 1064 2.83 -25.54 9.59
CA HIS A 1064 2.03 -24.97 10.66
C HIS A 1064 0.90 -24.10 10.08
N SER A 1065 -0.20 -23.99 10.84
CA SER A 1065 -1.41 -23.24 10.50
C SER A 1065 -1.86 -22.37 11.67
N GLY A 1066 -2.42 -21.18 11.42
CA GLY A 1066 -3.00 -20.32 12.46
C GLY A 1066 -2.02 -19.42 13.23
N ASN A 1067 -0.70 -19.60 13.05
CA ASN A 1067 0.31 -18.68 13.59
C ASN A 1067 0.31 -17.34 12.83
N THR A 1068 0.20 -16.22 13.55
CA THR A 1068 0.12 -14.86 12.98
C THR A 1068 1.44 -14.10 13.10
N THR A 1069 1.93 -13.89 14.33
CA THR A 1069 3.11 -13.06 14.64
C THR A 1069 4.22 -13.84 15.35
N ALA A 1070 3.95 -15.07 15.79
CA ALA A 1070 4.93 -15.97 16.38
C ALA A 1070 4.61 -17.43 16.03
N SER A 1071 5.65 -18.23 15.79
CA SER A 1071 5.57 -19.66 15.46
C SER A 1071 6.62 -20.42 16.26
N ARG A 1072 6.16 -21.35 17.10
CA ARG A 1072 7.03 -22.23 17.90
C ARG A 1072 7.74 -23.23 17.01
N GLU A 1073 7.07 -23.68 15.97
CA GLU A 1073 7.56 -24.59 14.95
C GLU A 1073 8.74 -23.99 14.21
N GLU A 1074 8.62 -22.73 13.76
CA GLU A 1074 9.74 -22.01 13.14
C GLU A 1074 10.86 -21.71 14.15
N ALA A 1075 10.54 -21.38 15.41
CA ALA A 1075 11.56 -21.15 16.44
C ALA A 1075 12.38 -22.42 16.74
N ALA A 1076 11.72 -23.59 16.78
CA ALA A 1076 12.41 -24.87 16.91
C ALA A 1076 13.30 -25.16 15.68
N GLU A 1077 12.83 -24.81 14.48
CA GLU A 1077 13.62 -24.94 13.26
C GLU A 1077 14.84 -24.00 13.25
N VAL A 1078 14.72 -22.79 13.78
CA VAL A 1078 15.86 -21.87 13.98
C VAL A 1078 16.93 -22.53 14.87
N VAL A 1079 16.54 -23.16 15.98
CA VAL A 1079 17.50 -23.89 16.85
C VAL A 1079 18.17 -25.04 16.07
N ARG A 1080 17.40 -25.79 15.28
CA ARG A 1080 17.94 -26.88 14.45
C ARG A 1080 18.97 -26.36 13.45
N GLN A 1081 18.67 -25.25 12.77
CA GLN A 1081 19.60 -24.61 11.85
C GLN A 1081 20.81 -24.05 12.58
N ALA A 1082 20.67 -23.41 13.74
CA ALA A 1082 21.81 -22.93 14.50
C ALA A 1082 22.77 -24.08 14.85
N ARG A 1083 22.25 -25.19 15.39
CA ARG A 1083 23.05 -26.40 15.68
C ARG A 1083 23.69 -27.02 14.44
N ARG A 1084 23.02 -26.97 13.29
CA ARG A 1084 23.56 -27.46 12.00
C ARG A 1084 24.79 -26.67 11.54
N HIS A 1085 24.89 -25.38 11.87
CA HIS A 1085 25.97 -24.52 11.40
C HIS A 1085 27.11 -24.35 12.42
N LEU A 1086 26.82 -24.42 13.73
CA LEU A 1086 27.82 -24.27 14.78
C LEU A 1086 28.93 -25.31 14.65
N GLY A 1087 30.18 -24.85 14.78
CA GLY A 1087 31.36 -25.72 14.70
C GLY A 1087 31.87 -26.00 13.29
N LEU A 1088 31.11 -25.69 12.23
CA LEU A 1088 31.59 -25.81 10.84
C LEU A 1088 32.78 -24.87 10.62
N LYS A 1089 33.80 -25.34 9.88
CA LYS A 1089 34.97 -24.50 9.58
C LYS A 1089 34.62 -23.40 8.60
N TRP A 1090 34.81 -22.16 9.05
CA TRP A 1090 34.62 -20.94 8.29
C TRP A 1090 35.96 -20.30 7.97
N LYS A 1091 36.14 -19.85 6.73
CA LYS A 1091 37.27 -19.02 6.29
C LYS A 1091 36.72 -17.66 5.82
N PRO A 1092 36.94 -16.58 6.59
CA PRO A 1092 36.43 -15.25 6.25
C PRO A 1092 37.03 -14.59 4.99
N GLY A 1093 38.22 -15.02 4.55
CA GLY A 1093 38.94 -14.43 3.41
C GLY A 1093 40.37 -14.97 3.31
N ALA A 1094 41.15 -14.46 2.35
CA ALA A 1094 42.52 -14.92 2.10
C ALA A 1094 43.45 -14.74 3.31
N ASP A 1095 43.39 -13.57 3.95
CA ASP A 1095 44.29 -13.16 5.03
C ASP A 1095 43.83 -13.61 6.42
N SER A 1096 42.73 -14.37 6.48
CA SER A 1096 42.15 -14.89 7.73
C SER A 1096 42.33 -16.40 7.83
N GLY A 1097 42.77 -16.87 8.99
CA GLY A 1097 42.80 -18.29 9.32
C GLY A 1097 41.39 -18.90 9.33
N SER A 1098 41.30 -20.20 9.07
CA SER A 1098 40.03 -20.92 9.24
C SER A 1098 39.75 -21.15 10.73
N ARG A 1099 38.50 -20.95 11.15
CA ARG A 1099 38.03 -21.17 12.52
C ARG A 1099 36.63 -21.79 12.51
N PRO A 1100 36.23 -22.53 13.56
CA PRO A 1100 34.84 -22.96 13.69
C PRO A 1100 33.91 -21.74 13.81
N LEU A 1101 32.69 -21.87 13.28
CA LEU A 1101 31.61 -20.91 13.54
C LEU A 1101 31.19 -20.96 15.01
N ASP A 1102 31.04 -19.78 15.61
CA ASP A 1102 30.48 -19.59 16.94
C ASP A 1102 29.04 -19.05 16.88
N GLN A 1103 28.44 -18.78 18.04
CA GLN A 1103 27.07 -18.29 18.13
C GLN A 1103 26.91 -16.87 17.56
N GLN A 1104 27.94 -16.03 17.67
CA GLN A 1104 27.90 -14.63 17.24
C GLN A 1104 27.98 -14.50 15.71
N ASP A 1105 28.49 -15.53 15.05
CA ASP A 1105 28.47 -15.68 13.59
C ASP A 1105 27.09 -16.01 13.00
N LEU A 1106 26.11 -16.30 13.85
CA LEU A 1106 24.73 -16.55 13.43
C LEU A 1106 23.87 -15.31 13.68
N LEU A 1107 23.13 -14.91 12.67
CA LEU A 1107 22.18 -13.79 12.74
C LEU A 1107 20.77 -14.29 12.42
N VAL A 1108 19.86 -14.16 13.37
CA VAL A 1108 18.44 -14.51 13.18
C VAL A 1108 17.62 -13.24 13.00
N VAL A 1109 16.97 -13.14 11.85
CA VAL A 1109 16.06 -12.06 11.48
C VAL A 1109 14.63 -12.58 11.53
N ALA A 1110 13.76 -11.87 12.24
CA ALA A 1110 12.32 -12.16 12.25
C ALA A 1110 11.52 -10.88 11.98
N ALA A 1111 10.37 -11.02 11.31
CA ALA A 1111 9.54 -9.87 10.93
C ALA A 1111 8.83 -9.21 12.14
N TYR A 1112 8.58 -9.98 13.21
CA TYR A 1112 7.80 -9.55 14.37
C TYR A 1112 8.61 -9.62 15.65
N ASN A 1113 8.43 -8.62 16.53
CA ASN A 1113 9.05 -8.62 17.85
C ASN A 1113 8.59 -9.83 18.69
N ALA A 1114 7.33 -10.26 18.59
CA ALA A 1114 6.83 -11.46 19.28
C ALA A 1114 7.67 -12.70 18.91
N GLN A 1115 7.92 -12.92 17.61
CA GLN A 1115 8.80 -13.98 17.15
C GLN A 1115 10.26 -13.81 17.60
N VAL A 1116 10.79 -12.57 17.62
CA VAL A 1116 12.14 -12.30 18.15
C VAL A 1116 12.27 -12.76 19.61
N HIS A 1117 11.30 -12.43 20.47
CA HIS A 1117 11.31 -12.83 21.88
C HIS A 1117 11.19 -14.36 22.02
N LEU A 1118 10.28 -14.99 21.26
CA LEU A 1118 10.10 -16.43 21.26
C LEU A 1118 11.39 -17.16 20.84
N ILE A 1119 12.03 -16.72 19.77
CA ILE A 1119 13.27 -17.30 19.27
C ILE A 1119 14.40 -17.14 20.30
N ARG A 1120 14.57 -15.94 20.90
CA ARG A 1120 15.58 -15.70 21.94
C ARG A 1120 15.42 -16.67 23.11
N LYS A 1121 14.20 -16.77 23.64
CA LYS A 1121 13.88 -17.71 24.72
C LYS A 1121 14.18 -19.16 24.33
N THR A 1122 13.76 -19.57 23.14
CA THR A 1122 13.96 -20.95 22.65
C THR A 1122 15.45 -21.27 22.45
N LEU A 1123 16.26 -20.29 22.00
CA LEU A 1123 17.71 -20.42 21.88
C LEU A 1123 18.40 -20.48 23.25
N GLU A 1124 17.99 -19.64 24.20
CA GLU A 1124 18.48 -19.66 25.58
C GLU A 1124 18.22 -21.02 26.24
N GLU A 1125 16.99 -21.54 26.15
CA GLU A 1125 16.61 -22.88 26.62
C GLU A 1125 17.42 -24.01 25.94
N ALA A 1126 17.84 -23.79 24.68
CA ALA A 1126 18.66 -24.71 23.92
C ALA A 1126 20.18 -24.58 24.18
N GLY A 1127 20.60 -23.65 25.06
CA GLY A 1127 22.01 -23.40 25.41
C GLY A 1127 22.76 -22.48 24.43
N LEU A 1128 22.03 -21.66 23.67
CA LEU A 1128 22.57 -20.80 22.60
C LEU A 1128 22.25 -19.29 22.79
N PRO A 1129 22.55 -18.68 23.96
CA PRO A 1129 22.14 -17.31 24.29
C PRO A 1129 22.88 -16.22 23.51
N GLU A 1130 24.03 -16.52 22.90
CA GLU A 1130 24.87 -15.53 22.20
C GLU A 1130 24.50 -15.36 20.72
N VAL A 1131 23.55 -16.16 20.21
CA VAL A 1131 23.03 -15.99 18.85
C VAL A 1131 22.30 -14.66 18.73
N ARG A 1132 22.67 -13.86 17.73
CA ARG A 1132 22.09 -12.52 17.55
C ARG A 1132 20.69 -12.60 16.94
N VAL A 1133 19.66 -12.17 17.65
CA VAL A 1133 18.26 -12.19 17.18
C VAL A 1133 17.64 -10.79 17.16
N GLY A 1134 16.91 -10.43 16.10
CA GLY A 1134 16.29 -9.10 15.97
C GLY A 1134 15.46 -8.94 14.70
N THR A 1135 14.86 -7.76 14.56
CA THR A 1135 14.14 -7.37 13.34
C THR A 1135 15.10 -6.86 12.26
N VAL A 1136 14.61 -6.76 11.03
CA VAL A 1136 15.37 -6.26 9.87
C VAL A 1136 15.97 -4.88 10.16
N ASP A 1137 15.18 -3.97 10.75
CA ASP A 1137 15.55 -2.59 11.05
C ASP A 1137 16.70 -2.50 12.06
N LYS A 1138 16.77 -3.42 13.05
CA LYS A 1138 17.83 -3.47 14.08
C LYS A 1138 19.20 -3.84 13.50
N PHE A 1139 19.23 -4.61 12.42
CA PHE A 1139 20.46 -5.13 11.84
C PHE A 1139 20.93 -4.36 10.61
N GLN A 1140 20.41 -3.15 10.38
CA GLN A 1140 20.92 -2.30 9.33
C GLN A 1140 22.43 -2.04 9.53
N GLY A 1141 23.21 -2.30 8.48
CA GLY A 1141 24.68 -2.17 8.50
C GLY A 1141 25.45 -3.35 9.11
N GLN A 1142 24.79 -4.29 9.80
CA GLN A 1142 25.45 -5.47 10.37
C GLN A 1142 25.63 -6.59 9.33
N GLU A 1143 26.47 -7.59 9.65
CA GLU A 1143 26.69 -8.77 8.82
C GLU A 1143 27.07 -10.01 9.67
N ALA A 1144 26.92 -11.18 9.06
CA ALA A 1144 27.22 -12.48 9.67
C ALA A 1144 27.55 -13.53 8.59
N PRO A 1145 28.38 -14.55 8.87
CA PRO A 1145 28.57 -15.69 7.98
C PRO A 1145 27.26 -16.35 7.52
N VAL A 1146 26.34 -16.58 8.47
CA VAL A 1146 25.05 -17.26 8.22
C VAL A 1146 23.90 -16.42 8.77
N VAL A 1147 22.87 -16.25 7.94
CA VAL A 1147 21.61 -15.59 8.33
C VAL A 1147 20.45 -16.58 8.32
N LEU A 1148 19.64 -16.58 9.37
CA LEU A 1148 18.40 -17.34 9.46
C LEU A 1148 17.23 -16.34 9.45
N VAL A 1149 16.26 -16.51 8.57
CA VAL A 1149 15.11 -15.62 8.41
C VAL A 1149 13.84 -16.39 8.75
N SER A 1150 13.17 -16.04 9.85
CA SER A 1150 11.88 -16.65 10.25
C SER A 1150 10.72 -15.74 9.82
N MET A 1151 9.78 -16.31 9.08
CA MET A 1151 8.61 -15.59 8.57
C MET A 1151 7.46 -15.51 9.59
N ALA A 1152 7.43 -16.44 10.56
CA ALA A 1152 6.49 -16.62 11.67
C ALA A 1152 5.03 -16.92 11.27
N CYS A 1153 4.53 -16.24 10.25
CA CYS A 1153 3.14 -16.29 9.82
C CYS A 1153 2.88 -17.55 8.97
N SER A 1154 1.76 -18.23 9.24
CA SER A 1154 1.35 -19.42 8.49
C SER A 1154 0.84 -19.06 7.10
N ALA A 1155 -0.08 -18.09 7.04
CA ALA A 1155 -0.72 -17.66 5.80
C ALA A 1155 -0.85 -16.14 5.76
N VAL A 1156 -0.66 -15.53 4.59
CA VAL A 1156 -0.75 -14.06 4.43
C VAL A 1156 -2.11 -13.48 4.87
N ALA A 1157 -3.20 -14.23 4.70
CA ALA A 1157 -4.53 -13.81 5.14
C ALA A 1157 -4.64 -13.62 6.68
N GLU A 1158 -3.69 -14.18 7.42
CA GLU A 1158 -3.57 -14.09 8.88
C GLU A 1158 -2.47 -13.11 9.30
N ALA A 1159 -1.70 -12.58 8.35
CA ALA A 1159 -0.62 -11.64 8.62
C ALA A 1159 -1.21 -10.26 8.98
N PRO A 1160 -0.99 -9.74 10.19
CA PRO A 1160 -1.63 -8.49 10.65
C PRO A 1160 -1.24 -7.26 9.82
N ARG A 1161 -0.03 -7.29 9.26
CA ARG A 1161 0.51 -6.21 8.42
C ARG A 1161 0.39 -6.52 6.93
N GLY A 1162 -0.33 -7.59 6.57
CA GLY A 1162 -0.50 -8.07 5.20
C GLY A 1162 0.78 -8.59 4.55
N ALA A 1163 0.64 -9.06 3.31
CA ALA A 1163 1.77 -9.52 2.49
C ALA A 1163 2.77 -8.41 2.17
N GLU A 1164 2.30 -7.19 1.98
CA GLU A 1164 3.10 -6.02 1.58
C GLU A 1164 4.18 -5.67 2.59
N PHE A 1165 3.99 -6.08 3.85
CA PHE A 1165 5.01 -5.98 4.88
C PHE A 1165 5.94 -7.19 4.90
N LEU A 1166 5.38 -8.42 4.92
CA LEU A 1166 6.15 -9.65 5.10
C LEU A 1166 7.00 -10.02 3.89
N LEU A 1167 6.45 -9.88 2.69
CA LEU A 1167 7.08 -10.25 1.42
C LEU A 1167 7.70 -9.05 0.71
N ASN A 1168 7.80 -7.91 1.41
CA ASN A 1168 8.38 -6.69 0.87
C ASN A 1168 9.80 -6.96 0.34
N ARG A 1169 10.00 -6.71 -0.96
CA ARG A 1169 11.26 -6.97 -1.68
C ARG A 1169 12.45 -6.32 -0.97
N ASN A 1170 12.31 -5.08 -0.53
CA ASN A 1170 13.38 -4.31 0.10
C ASN A 1170 13.73 -4.85 1.49
N ARG A 1171 12.74 -5.27 2.30
CA ARG A 1171 12.98 -5.92 3.61
C ARG A 1171 13.68 -7.26 3.46
N ILE A 1172 13.26 -8.07 2.49
CA ILE A 1172 13.88 -9.38 2.23
C ILE A 1172 15.30 -9.20 1.69
N ASN A 1173 15.52 -8.24 0.79
CA ASN A 1173 16.85 -7.85 0.32
C ASN A 1173 17.76 -7.50 1.49
N VAL A 1174 17.28 -6.64 2.40
CA VAL A 1174 18.03 -6.29 3.60
C VAL A 1174 18.30 -7.51 4.48
N ALA A 1175 17.32 -8.37 4.73
CA ALA A 1175 17.48 -9.56 5.59
C ALA A 1175 18.53 -10.53 5.02
N VAL A 1176 18.39 -10.90 3.74
CA VAL A 1176 19.27 -11.89 3.07
C VAL A 1176 20.68 -11.35 2.86
N SER A 1177 20.83 -10.06 2.52
CA SER A 1177 22.13 -9.43 2.26
C SER A 1177 22.97 -9.13 3.52
N ARG A 1178 22.50 -9.50 4.72
CA ARG A 1178 23.33 -9.55 5.93
C ARG A 1178 24.28 -10.75 5.94
N GLY A 1179 24.02 -11.76 5.10
CA GLY A 1179 24.87 -12.95 5.00
C GLY A 1179 26.16 -12.67 4.25
N GLN A 1180 27.25 -13.29 4.67
CA GLN A 1180 28.49 -13.37 3.89
C GLN A 1180 28.52 -14.64 3.03
N TRP A 1181 28.00 -15.76 3.53
CA TRP A 1181 28.02 -17.06 2.84
C TRP A 1181 26.62 -17.57 2.46
N ARG A 1182 25.68 -17.61 3.42
CA ARG A 1182 24.37 -18.26 3.26
C ARG A 1182 23.26 -17.54 4.02
N ALA A 1183 22.06 -17.58 3.45
CA ALA A 1183 20.82 -17.25 4.14
C ALA A 1183 19.82 -18.44 4.10
N VAL A 1184 19.11 -18.69 5.20
CA VAL A 1184 18.08 -19.74 5.29
C VAL A 1184 16.74 -19.09 5.63
N ILE A 1185 15.77 -19.17 4.72
CA ILE A 1185 14.40 -18.69 4.92
C ILE A 1185 13.58 -19.85 5.48
N ILE A 1186 12.96 -19.65 6.64
CA ILE A 1186 12.11 -20.62 7.33
C ILE A 1186 10.68 -20.11 7.24
N ARG A 1187 9.77 -20.90 6.65
CA ARG A 1187 8.38 -20.48 6.43
C ARG A 1187 7.40 -21.64 6.31
N SER A 1188 6.13 -21.37 6.56
CA SER A 1188 5.04 -22.26 6.14
C SER A 1188 4.87 -22.32 4.61
N PRO A 1189 4.52 -23.49 4.04
CA PRO A 1189 4.09 -23.60 2.64
C PRO A 1189 2.88 -22.71 2.32
N GLU A 1190 1.97 -22.52 3.28
CA GLU A 1190 0.75 -21.73 3.12
C GLU A 1190 1.02 -20.23 2.93
N LEU A 1191 2.19 -19.75 3.38
CA LEU A 1191 2.54 -18.33 3.33
C LEU A 1191 2.53 -17.77 1.90
N THR A 1192 2.95 -18.58 0.92
CA THR A 1192 2.91 -18.22 -0.52
C THR A 1192 1.66 -18.74 -1.23
N SER A 1193 0.69 -19.30 -0.50
CA SER A 1193 -0.53 -19.90 -1.04
C SER A 1193 -1.70 -18.91 -1.12
N TYR A 1194 -1.47 -17.75 -1.75
CA TYR A 1194 -2.52 -16.78 -2.07
C TYR A 1194 -2.24 -16.05 -3.38
N MET A 1195 -3.27 -15.46 -3.99
CA MET A 1195 -3.09 -14.53 -5.11
C MET A 1195 -3.24 -13.10 -4.64
N PRO A 1196 -2.20 -12.26 -4.78
CA PRO A 1196 -2.33 -10.83 -4.56
C PRO A 1196 -3.38 -10.21 -5.50
N GLN A 1197 -3.94 -9.08 -5.09
CA GLN A 1197 -4.88 -8.32 -5.93
C GLN A 1197 -4.17 -7.34 -6.87
N ARG A 1198 -2.97 -6.89 -6.48
CA ARG A 1198 -2.18 -5.89 -7.21
C ARG A 1198 -1.03 -6.53 -8.00
N PRO A 1199 -0.77 -6.10 -9.25
CA PRO A 1199 0.38 -6.50 -10.07
C PRO A 1199 1.73 -6.50 -9.34
N ALA A 1200 2.10 -5.38 -8.74
CA ALA A 1200 3.39 -5.24 -8.05
C ALA A 1200 3.54 -6.28 -6.92
N ALA A 1201 2.46 -6.57 -6.18
CA ALA A 1201 2.49 -7.58 -5.12
C ALA A 1201 2.64 -9.02 -5.66
N LEU A 1202 2.23 -9.29 -6.91
CA LEU A 1202 2.47 -10.57 -7.59
C LEU A 1202 3.95 -10.72 -7.97
N GLU A 1203 4.57 -9.65 -8.46
CA GLU A 1203 6.00 -9.61 -8.74
C GLU A 1203 6.82 -9.76 -7.45
N GLU A 1204 6.43 -9.09 -6.35
CA GLU A 1204 7.05 -9.27 -5.04
C GLU A 1204 6.95 -10.72 -4.53
N LEU A 1205 5.75 -11.33 -4.61
CA LEU A 1205 5.53 -12.73 -4.25
C LEU A 1205 6.44 -13.66 -5.06
N GLY A 1206 6.52 -13.41 -6.36
CA GLY A 1206 7.30 -14.23 -7.27
C GLY A 1206 8.81 -14.04 -7.13
N ALA A 1207 9.28 -12.82 -6.92
CA ALA A 1207 10.66 -12.52 -6.56
C ALA A 1207 11.04 -13.23 -5.25
N PHE A 1208 10.16 -13.25 -4.25
CA PHE A 1208 10.35 -13.98 -2.99
C PHE A 1208 10.43 -15.50 -3.20
N ILE A 1209 9.50 -16.10 -3.94
CA ILE A 1209 9.54 -17.54 -4.26
C ILE A 1209 10.81 -17.88 -5.06
N GLY A 1210 11.21 -16.99 -5.97
CA GLY A 1210 12.37 -17.14 -6.84
C GLY A 1210 13.73 -17.11 -6.12
N LEU A 1211 13.79 -16.62 -4.87
CA LEU A 1211 15.05 -16.50 -4.12
C LEU A 1211 15.77 -17.82 -3.88
N SER A 1212 15.01 -18.89 -3.67
CA SER A 1212 15.56 -20.22 -3.36
C SER A 1212 15.55 -21.17 -4.56
N ALA A 1213 15.23 -20.68 -5.75
CA ALA A 1213 15.24 -21.50 -6.95
C ALA A 1213 16.70 -21.89 -7.30
N PRO A 1214 17.04 -23.20 -7.39
CA PRO A 1214 18.39 -23.61 -7.74
C PRO A 1214 18.76 -23.09 -9.13
N ALA A 1215 19.98 -22.57 -9.28
CA ALA A 1215 20.50 -21.95 -10.49
C ALA A 1215 20.71 -22.92 -11.69
N GLY A 1216 20.05 -24.09 -11.70
CA GLY A 1216 20.28 -25.18 -12.63
C GLY A 1216 19.03 -25.81 -13.27
N SER A 1217 17.81 -25.31 -13.03
CA SER A 1217 16.61 -25.87 -13.68
C SER A 1217 16.50 -25.56 -15.19
N ARG A 1218 17.57 -25.05 -15.83
CA ARG A 1218 17.67 -24.80 -17.28
C ARG A 1218 17.97 -26.08 -18.10
N GLY A 1219 17.97 -27.28 -17.51
CA GLY A 1219 18.24 -28.49 -18.31
C GLY A 1219 17.90 -29.87 -17.73
N ASP A 1220 17.46 -30.00 -16.47
CA ASP A 1220 17.41 -31.33 -15.82
C ASP A 1220 16.02 -31.98 -15.70
N GLU A 1221 14.93 -31.29 -16.06
CA GLU A 1221 13.62 -31.95 -16.16
C GLU A 1221 13.44 -32.71 -17.48
N ALA A 1222 14.11 -32.29 -18.56
CA ALA A 1222 14.10 -33.01 -19.83
C ALA A 1222 14.87 -34.36 -19.78
N SER A 1223 15.88 -34.48 -18.92
CA SER A 1223 16.72 -35.68 -18.81
C SER A 1223 16.07 -36.82 -18.01
N ARG A 1224 15.10 -36.51 -17.12
CA ARG A 1224 14.38 -37.53 -16.32
C ARG A 1224 13.17 -38.15 -17.04
N SER A 1225 12.69 -37.54 -18.11
CA SER A 1225 11.57 -38.05 -18.92
C SER A 1225 11.97 -39.15 -19.93
N ILE A 1226 13.27 -39.28 -20.26
CA ILE A 1226 13.76 -40.24 -21.28
C ILE A 1226 14.24 -41.58 -20.65
N ARG A 1227 14.11 -41.76 -19.33
CA ARG A 1227 14.31 -43.06 -18.66
C ARG A 1227 13.11 -43.42 -17.79
N ARG A 1228 11.97 -43.68 -18.42
CA ARG A 1228 10.98 -44.65 -17.94
C ARG A 1228 10.13 -45.15 -19.10
#